data_AF-A0AAE2SE39-F1
#
_entry.id   AF-A0AAE2SE39-F1
#
_cell.length_a   1.000
_cell.length_b   1.000
_cell.length_c   1.000
_cell.angle_alpha   90.00
_cell.angle_beta   90.00
_cell.angle_gamma   90.00
#
_symmetry.space_group_name_H-M   'P 1'
#
loop_
_entity.id
_entity.type
_entity.pdbx_description
1 polymer ?
#
loop_
_entity_poly.entity_id
_entity_poly.type
_entity_poly.pdbx_seq_one_letter_code
_entity_poly.pdbx_strand_id
1 'polypeptide(L)'
;MISRDDNEITPENAHQRSDYTGNFVEDIDNSEELAALEKDPTIFPNSTRVYVEGNIHPSVKVPMREIRLSDTEHPNGRVEENPPIRVYDCSGPWGDPDFDGNVREGLPALRRQWILDRNDVEEYDGREITAADNGYLSEKHAEKYNENKAAKNKLKEYPGLKRKPLRASAGHPVTQKWYADQGIITPEMEYIAIRENNGRMEEFKTIHDRYPTVDELPDDASEQIKEFVRQQNSTPEGYEMPRPSEIDPMKQVSRNVMNHQHPGQTYGAEIPKLITAEFVRSEVARGRAIIPANINHPENEPMIIGRNFLVKINANIGNSAVASTIDEEVEKMRWSTKWGADTVMDLSTGKNIHATREWILRNSPVPIGTVPIYQALEKVNGKIEDLTWELYRDTLIEQAEQGVDYFTIHAGVLKRFVPHTARRMTGIVSRGGSIMAKWALHHNAENFLYTHWDEICDICAAYDVSFSIGDGLRPGSIADANDYAQLAELEVQGELTTRAWAKGCQVMNEGPGHVPLQLIEENMQKQIDWCHEAPFYTLGPLTTDIAPGYDHITSGIGAANIGWYGCAMLCYVTPKEHLGLPNRDDVREGVITYKIAAHAADLAKGHPAAQERDNAISKARFEFRWRDQFALGLDPARAIDFHDETLPAEGAKTAHFCSMCGPTFCSMKITADVRKYAEENGYTGDDMSKEELASV
;
A
#
# COMPACT_ATOMS: atom_id res chain seq x y z
N MET A 1 10.46 25.02 53.56
CA MET A 1 11.84 24.55 53.37
C MET A 1 11.74 23.24 52.60
N ILE A 2 11.83 23.30 51.26
CA ILE A 2 12.96 22.81 50.42
C ILE A 2 13.02 21.26 50.49
N SER A 3 12.93 20.40 49.46
CA SER A 3 13.30 20.36 48.02
C SER A 3 12.67 19.08 47.41
N ARG A 4 12.02 19.08 46.23
CA ARG A 4 12.52 18.59 44.90
C ARG A 4 13.22 17.22 44.94
N ASP A 5 12.65 16.18 44.29
CA ASP A 5 12.89 15.87 42.86
C ASP A 5 11.92 14.79 42.31
N ASP A 6 11.58 14.97 41.04
CA ASP A 6 10.88 14.06 40.13
C ASP A 6 11.81 12.92 39.67
N ASN A 7 11.27 11.72 39.49
CA ASN A 7 11.50 10.95 38.26
C ASN A 7 10.51 9.78 38.16
N GLU A 8 9.80 9.82 37.04
CA GLU A 8 8.92 8.80 36.50
C GLU A 8 9.65 7.47 36.33
N ILE A 9 9.01 6.39 36.76
CA ILE A 9 9.27 5.04 36.25
C ILE A 9 7.93 4.55 35.73
N THR A 10 7.76 4.62 34.41
CA THR A 10 6.68 3.96 33.67
C THR A 10 6.81 2.43 33.74
N PRO A 11 5.71 1.67 33.62
CA PRO A 11 5.65 0.28 34.07
C PRO A 11 6.40 -0.69 33.16
N GLU A 12 7.18 -1.58 33.79
CA GLU A 12 8.06 -2.63 33.26
C GLU A 12 7.40 -3.75 32.41
N ASN A 13 6.21 -3.59 31.84
CA ASN A 13 5.51 -4.69 31.15
C ASN A 13 5.80 -4.82 29.64
N ALA A 14 7.01 -4.51 29.21
CA ALA A 14 7.56 -4.89 27.90
C ALA A 14 8.33 -6.23 27.98
N HIS A 15 7.90 -7.13 28.88
CA HIS A 15 8.59 -8.38 29.18
C HIS A 15 8.63 -9.32 27.97
N GLN A 16 9.74 -9.21 27.23
CA GLN A 16 10.55 -10.30 26.67
C GLN A 16 9.79 -11.34 25.83
N ARG A 17 9.49 -10.99 24.57
CA ARG A 17 9.62 -12.00 23.52
C ARG A 17 11.11 -12.25 23.32
N SER A 18 11.54 -13.47 23.60
CA SER A 18 12.87 -14.01 23.36
C SER A 18 13.41 -13.67 21.96
N ASP A 19 14.73 -13.62 21.80
CA ASP A 19 15.40 -13.18 20.59
C ASP A 19 15.50 -14.32 19.57
N TYR A 20 14.78 -14.31 18.44
CA TYR A 20 14.90 -15.36 17.42
C TYR A 20 16.24 -15.25 16.67
N THR A 21 17.37 -15.29 17.38
CA THR A 21 18.72 -14.96 16.89
C THR A 21 19.60 -16.21 16.91
N GLY A 22 19.41 -17.12 17.87
CA GLY A 22 20.30 -18.28 18.04
C GLY A 22 21.76 -17.91 18.29
N ASN A 23 22.07 -16.64 18.59
CA ASN A 23 23.41 -16.23 19.02
C ASN A 23 23.59 -16.60 20.49
N PHE A 24 24.84 -16.90 20.87
CA PHE A 24 25.26 -17.46 22.15
C PHE A 24 25.13 -16.48 23.34
N VAL A 25 23.93 -15.93 23.58
CA VAL A 25 23.61 -15.35 24.88
C VAL A 25 23.03 -16.48 25.72
N GLU A 26 23.77 -16.94 26.74
CA GLU A 26 23.44 -18.12 27.58
C GLU A 26 22.07 -18.08 28.29
N ASP A 27 21.22 -17.07 28.05
CA ASP A 27 19.99 -16.82 28.82
C ASP A 27 18.74 -16.46 27.98
N ILE A 28 18.72 -16.65 26.65
CA ILE A 28 17.53 -16.30 25.84
C ILE A 28 16.73 -17.53 25.38
N ASP A 29 15.57 -17.72 26.03
CA ASP A 29 14.65 -18.85 25.80
C ASP A 29 13.67 -18.59 24.66
N ASN A 30 14.00 -19.06 23.46
CA ASN A 30 13.15 -18.93 22.25
C ASN A 30 12.05 -19.97 22.07
N SER A 31 11.79 -20.78 23.10
CA SER A 31 10.87 -21.91 22.97
C SER A 31 9.43 -21.48 22.67
N GLU A 32 8.96 -20.36 23.24
CA GLU A 32 7.60 -19.86 23.00
C GLU A 32 7.38 -19.36 21.57
N GLU A 33 8.33 -18.62 21.00
CA GLU A 33 8.23 -18.12 19.62
C GLU A 33 8.35 -19.26 18.61
N LEU A 34 9.23 -20.23 18.86
CA LEU A 34 9.32 -21.45 18.04
C LEU A 34 8.03 -22.26 18.09
N ALA A 35 7.44 -22.46 19.28
CA ALA A 35 6.17 -23.15 19.43
C ALA A 35 5.02 -22.39 18.75
N ALA A 36 5.05 -21.06 18.76
CA ALA A 36 4.09 -20.23 18.04
C ALA A 36 4.22 -20.40 16.52
N LEU A 37 5.45 -20.41 15.98
CA LEU A 37 5.72 -20.65 14.55
C LEU A 37 5.37 -22.07 14.11
N GLU A 38 5.60 -23.08 14.95
CA GLU A 38 5.15 -24.45 14.68
C GLU A 38 3.62 -24.54 14.59
N LYS A 39 2.90 -23.73 15.38
CA LYS A 39 1.44 -23.68 15.39
C LYS A 39 0.87 -22.87 14.23
N ASP A 40 1.48 -21.74 13.91
CA ASP A 40 1.16 -20.90 12.75
C ASP A 40 2.45 -20.42 12.07
N PRO A 41 2.88 -21.06 10.98
CA PRO A 41 4.12 -20.72 10.28
C PRO A 41 4.06 -19.33 9.63
N THR A 42 2.88 -18.71 9.59
CA THR A 42 2.66 -17.41 8.93
C THR A 42 2.84 -16.23 9.89
N ILE A 43 3.22 -16.47 11.14
CA ILE A 43 3.63 -15.42 12.08
C ILE A 43 4.89 -14.75 11.54
N PHE A 44 5.00 -13.43 11.70
CA PHE A 44 6.23 -12.70 11.38
C PHE A 44 7.22 -12.87 12.55
N PRO A 45 8.32 -13.64 12.39
CA PRO A 45 9.29 -13.84 13.46
C PRO A 45 10.03 -12.54 13.78
N ASN A 46 10.58 -12.44 14.99
CA ASN A 46 11.32 -11.27 15.50
C ASN A 46 10.58 -9.93 15.37
N SER A 47 9.26 -9.98 15.19
CA SER A 47 8.46 -8.80 14.90
C SER A 47 7.55 -8.46 16.07
N THR A 48 7.53 -7.18 16.42
CA THR A 48 6.60 -6.59 17.39
C THR A 48 5.91 -5.39 16.79
N ARG A 49 4.63 -5.20 17.09
CA ARG A 49 3.91 -3.98 16.71
C ARG A 49 4.30 -2.90 17.72
N VAL A 50 4.72 -1.73 17.22
CA VAL A 50 5.07 -0.57 18.01
C VAL A 50 4.22 0.62 17.57
N TYR A 51 3.97 1.56 18.47
CA TYR A 51 3.16 2.75 18.20
C TYR A 51 3.99 4.01 18.35
N VAL A 52 4.00 4.86 17.33
CA VAL A 52 4.63 6.18 17.35
C VAL A 52 3.56 7.23 17.60
N GLU A 53 3.72 8.04 18.64
CA GLU A 53 2.76 9.06 19.04
C GLU A 53 2.86 10.31 18.15
N GLY A 54 1.71 10.97 17.92
CA GLY A 54 1.63 12.26 17.27
C GLY A 54 2.07 13.42 18.17
N ASN A 55 2.58 14.48 17.56
CA ASN A 55 3.03 15.70 18.23
C ASN A 55 2.00 16.85 18.11
N ILE A 56 1.25 16.91 17.00
CA ILE A 56 0.23 17.92 16.70
C ILE A 56 -1.09 17.51 17.34
N HIS A 57 -1.49 16.25 17.16
CA HIS A 57 -2.74 15.68 17.66
C HIS A 57 -2.44 14.55 18.67
N PRO A 58 -2.63 14.77 19.99
CA PRO A 58 -2.27 13.80 21.04
C PRO A 58 -2.97 12.44 20.95
N SER A 59 -4.08 12.35 20.22
CA SER A 59 -4.81 11.11 19.99
C SER A 59 -4.23 10.24 18.86
N VAL A 60 -3.28 10.76 18.07
CA VAL A 60 -2.66 10.02 16.97
C VAL A 60 -1.63 9.04 17.52
N LYS A 61 -1.81 7.76 17.16
CA LYS A 61 -0.87 6.68 17.44
C LYS A 61 -0.72 5.83 16.19
N VAL A 62 0.48 5.83 15.60
CA VAL A 62 0.75 5.21 14.32
C VAL A 62 1.46 3.88 14.52
N PRO A 63 0.86 2.76 14.09
CA PRO A 63 1.47 1.45 14.21
C PRO A 63 2.57 1.26 13.16
N MET A 64 3.63 0.59 13.58
CA MET A 64 4.68 0.08 12.73
C MET A 64 5.03 -1.33 13.19
N ARG A 65 5.57 -2.15 12.30
CA ARG A 65 6.16 -3.42 12.69
C ARG A 65 7.66 -3.23 12.85
N GLU A 66 8.16 -3.48 14.05
CA GLU A 66 9.57 -3.40 14.38
C GLU A 66 10.18 -4.81 14.35
N ILE A 67 11.20 -4.99 13.52
CA ILE A 67 11.92 -6.26 13.34
C ILE A 67 13.23 -6.14 14.11
N ARG A 68 13.35 -6.90 15.20
CA ARG A 68 14.59 -6.95 15.98
C ARG A 68 15.65 -7.75 15.23
N LEU A 69 16.88 -7.29 15.32
CA LEU A 69 18.04 -7.92 14.70
C LEU A 69 19.00 -8.40 15.78
N SER A 70 19.68 -9.50 15.51
CA SER A 70 20.76 -9.98 16.36
C SER A 70 22.03 -9.17 16.17
N ASP A 71 22.88 -9.15 17.20
CA ASP A 71 24.19 -8.52 17.13
C ASP A 71 25.11 -9.25 16.14
N THR A 72 26.00 -8.49 15.51
CA THR A 72 27.06 -9.03 14.67
C THR A 72 28.29 -9.35 15.52
N GLU A 73 28.67 -10.63 15.57
CA GLU A 73 29.94 -11.05 16.17
C GLU A 73 31.05 -11.06 15.11
N HIS A 74 32.07 -10.21 15.30
CA HIS A 74 33.21 -10.12 14.40
C HIS A 74 34.29 -11.16 14.77
N PRO A 75 35.10 -11.66 13.81
CA PRO A 75 36.16 -12.64 14.08
C PRO A 75 37.23 -12.17 15.08
N ASN A 76 37.34 -10.87 15.32
CA ASN A 76 38.25 -10.25 16.28
C ASN A 76 37.65 -10.15 17.71
N GLY A 77 36.45 -10.67 17.93
CA GLY A 77 35.73 -10.62 19.20
C GLY A 77 34.96 -9.32 19.45
N ARG A 78 34.94 -8.37 18.50
CA ARG A 78 34.08 -7.19 18.58
C ARG A 78 32.62 -7.60 18.35
N VAL A 79 31.73 -7.10 19.20
CA VAL A 79 30.28 -7.20 19.00
C VAL A 79 29.79 -5.87 18.45
N GLU A 80 28.99 -5.90 17.40
CA GLU A 80 28.36 -4.74 16.79
C GLU A 80 26.85 -4.89 16.88
N GLU A 81 26.21 -4.01 17.65
CA GLU A 81 24.76 -3.98 17.80
C GLU A 81 24.09 -3.58 16.48
N ASN A 82 23.02 -4.28 16.12
CA ASN A 82 22.19 -3.93 14.96
C ASN A 82 20.87 -3.31 15.44
N PRO A 83 20.57 -2.05 15.12
CA PRO A 83 19.31 -1.44 15.52
C PRO A 83 18.13 -2.17 14.84
N PRO A 84 16.95 -2.20 15.49
CA PRO A 84 15.78 -2.82 14.90
C PRO A 84 15.33 -2.05 13.65
N ILE A 85 14.75 -2.77 12.68
CA ILE A 85 14.23 -2.19 11.44
C ILE A 85 12.73 -2.03 11.54
N ARG A 86 12.25 -0.79 11.42
CA ARG A 86 10.83 -0.50 11.35
C ARG A 86 10.35 -0.61 9.91
N VAL A 87 9.25 -1.32 9.72
CA VAL A 87 8.61 -1.50 8.42
C VAL A 87 7.15 -1.09 8.48
N TYR A 88 6.65 -0.62 7.34
CA TYR A 88 5.24 -0.31 7.14
C TYR A 88 4.39 -1.56 7.38
N ASP A 89 3.31 -1.42 8.15
CA ASP A 89 2.42 -2.52 8.54
C ASP A 89 0.95 -2.17 8.22
N CYS A 90 0.32 -3.02 7.42
CA CYS A 90 -1.06 -2.87 6.97
C CYS A 90 -2.02 -3.84 7.67
N SER A 91 -1.50 -4.72 8.54
CA SER A 91 -2.28 -5.79 9.17
C SER A 91 -3.33 -5.29 10.17
N GLY A 92 -3.24 -4.02 10.59
CA GLY A 92 -4.13 -3.44 11.59
C GLY A 92 -4.06 -4.14 12.95
N PRO A 93 -5.06 -3.94 13.81
CA PRO A 93 -5.13 -4.63 15.09
C PRO A 93 -5.12 -6.16 14.96
N TRP A 94 -5.47 -6.75 13.81
CA TRP A 94 -5.37 -8.20 13.59
C TRP A 94 -3.95 -8.75 13.62
N GLY A 95 -2.95 -7.91 13.33
CA GLY A 95 -1.53 -8.26 13.45
C GLY A 95 -0.94 -7.92 14.82
N ASP A 96 -1.71 -7.29 15.70
CA ASP A 96 -1.30 -6.98 17.06
C ASP A 96 -1.53 -8.18 17.97
N PRO A 97 -0.49 -8.79 18.55
CA PRO A 97 -0.65 -9.90 19.48
C PRO A 97 -1.46 -9.56 20.74
N ASP A 98 -1.51 -8.29 21.11
CA ASP A 98 -2.23 -7.82 22.29
C ASP A 98 -3.72 -7.53 22.00
N PHE A 99 -4.15 -7.65 20.74
CA PHE A 99 -5.55 -7.48 20.35
C PHE A 99 -6.31 -8.80 20.46
N ASP A 100 -7.30 -8.84 21.37
CA ASP A 100 -8.15 -10.01 21.65
C ASP A 100 -9.54 -9.94 21.01
N GLY A 101 -9.75 -8.98 20.11
CA GLY A 101 -11.03 -8.76 19.43
C GLY A 101 -11.45 -9.89 18.49
N ASN A 102 -12.73 -9.91 18.13
CA ASN A 102 -13.28 -10.91 17.21
C ASN A 102 -14.08 -10.28 16.06
N VAL A 103 -14.17 -11.00 14.94
CA VAL A 103 -14.75 -10.47 13.70
C VAL A 103 -16.23 -10.10 13.78
N ARG A 104 -16.96 -10.54 14.82
CA ARG A 104 -18.37 -10.20 15.04
C ARG A 104 -18.55 -8.86 15.76
N GLU A 105 -17.52 -8.42 16.49
CA GLU A 105 -17.46 -7.13 17.18
C GLU A 105 -16.84 -6.04 16.32
N GLY A 106 -15.94 -6.42 15.40
CA GLY A 106 -15.25 -5.50 14.50
C GLY A 106 -14.01 -4.88 15.12
N LEU A 107 -13.35 -4.04 14.33
CA LEU A 107 -12.18 -3.28 14.79
C LEU A 107 -12.61 -2.04 15.60
N PRO A 108 -11.73 -1.55 16.49
CA PRO A 108 -11.95 -0.28 17.16
C PRO A 108 -12.11 0.87 16.16
N ALA A 109 -13.09 1.74 16.41
CA ALA A 109 -13.37 2.91 15.58
C ALA A 109 -12.40 4.08 15.87
N LEU A 110 -11.09 3.85 15.64
CA LEU A 110 -9.97 4.75 15.93
C LEU A 110 -10.23 6.22 15.58
N ARG A 111 -10.71 6.47 14.35
CA ARG A 111 -10.87 7.84 13.82
C ARG A 111 -12.15 8.53 14.25
N ARG A 112 -13.09 7.83 14.90
CA ARG A 112 -14.44 8.35 15.13
C ARG A 112 -14.43 9.67 15.90
N GLN A 113 -13.60 9.77 16.95
CA GLN A 113 -13.50 11.00 17.73
C GLN A 113 -12.91 12.15 16.90
N TRP A 114 -11.89 11.87 16.07
CA TRP A 114 -11.27 12.87 15.19
C TRP A 114 -12.28 13.48 14.21
N ILE A 115 -13.21 12.67 13.72
CA ILE A 115 -14.27 13.09 12.80
C ILE A 115 -15.30 13.97 13.54
N LEU A 116 -15.74 13.55 14.73
CA LEU A 116 -16.72 14.31 15.51
C LEU A 116 -16.18 15.66 16.00
N ASP A 117 -14.90 15.71 16.39
CA ASP A 117 -14.27 16.92 16.93
C ASP A 117 -14.15 18.06 15.92
N ARG A 118 -14.27 17.78 14.61
CA ARG A 118 -14.31 18.82 13.56
C ARG A 118 -15.61 19.62 13.54
N ASN A 119 -16.68 19.11 14.16
CA ASN A 119 -17.98 19.76 14.27
C ASN A 119 -18.63 20.15 12.92
N ASP A 120 -18.39 19.37 11.87
CA ASP A 120 -18.91 19.60 10.52
C ASP A 120 -19.69 18.40 9.93
N VAL A 121 -19.98 17.41 10.78
CA VAL A 121 -20.82 16.25 10.48
C VAL A 121 -22.04 16.17 11.40
N GLU A 122 -23.09 15.48 10.95
CA GLU A 122 -24.27 15.15 11.77
C GLU A 122 -24.64 13.66 11.63
N GLU A 123 -25.19 13.07 12.68
CA GLU A 123 -25.83 11.76 12.61
C GLU A 123 -27.23 11.89 12.00
N TYR A 124 -27.62 10.94 11.15
CA TYR A 124 -28.97 10.86 10.58
C TYR A 124 -29.40 9.38 10.43
N ASP A 125 -30.67 9.14 10.09
CA ASP A 125 -31.23 7.78 10.09
C ASP A 125 -30.68 6.86 8.99
N GLY A 126 -30.01 7.40 7.96
CA GLY A 126 -29.54 6.62 6.82
C GLY A 126 -30.66 6.14 5.90
N ARG A 127 -30.27 5.41 4.85
CA ARG A 127 -31.19 4.71 3.95
C ARG A 127 -31.62 3.36 4.54
N GLU A 128 -32.88 2.99 4.34
CA GLU A 128 -33.35 1.64 4.65
C GLU A 128 -32.73 0.59 3.70
N ILE A 129 -32.19 -0.49 4.27
CA ILE A 129 -31.66 -1.63 3.52
C ILE A 129 -32.83 -2.46 2.99
N THR A 130 -32.73 -2.90 1.73
CA THR A 130 -33.74 -3.68 1.03
C THR A 130 -33.18 -5.03 0.59
N ALA A 131 -34.07 -6.00 0.34
CA ALA A 131 -33.71 -7.27 -0.30
C ALA A 131 -32.82 -7.12 -1.56
N ALA A 132 -33.06 -6.08 -2.38
CA ALA A 132 -32.32 -5.85 -3.62
C ALA A 132 -30.84 -5.51 -3.38
N ASP A 133 -30.50 -4.91 -2.25
CA ASP A 133 -29.12 -4.55 -1.89
C ASP A 133 -28.25 -5.80 -1.65
N ASN A 134 -28.91 -6.90 -1.27
CA ASN A 134 -28.31 -8.23 -1.15
C ASN A 134 -28.63 -9.14 -2.38
N GLY A 135 -29.02 -8.53 -3.50
CA GLY A 135 -29.28 -9.21 -4.76
C GLY A 135 -30.56 -10.04 -4.79
N TYR A 136 -31.50 -9.86 -3.86
CA TYR A 136 -32.76 -10.62 -3.81
C TYR A 136 -33.94 -9.86 -4.43
N LEU A 137 -34.75 -10.58 -5.23
CA LEU A 137 -36.00 -10.07 -5.82
C LEU A 137 -37.03 -9.54 -4.81
N SER A 138 -37.05 -10.05 -3.58
CA SER A 138 -37.96 -9.65 -2.50
C SER A 138 -37.52 -10.28 -1.18
N GLU A 139 -38.06 -9.80 -0.06
CA GLU A 139 -37.82 -10.41 1.26
C GLU A 139 -38.16 -11.91 1.29
N LYS A 140 -39.27 -12.31 0.66
CA LYS A 140 -39.66 -13.73 0.54
C LYS A 140 -38.64 -14.56 -0.24
N HIS A 141 -37.97 -13.97 -1.22
CA HIS A 141 -36.91 -14.65 -1.96
C HIS A 141 -35.65 -14.80 -1.09
N ALA A 142 -35.32 -13.79 -0.29
CA ALA A 142 -34.23 -13.87 0.67
C ALA A 142 -34.50 -14.97 1.71
N GLU A 143 -35.68 -15.01 2.33
CA GLU A 143 -36.10 -16.04 3.29
C GLU A 143 -35.93 -17.45 2.69
N LYS A 144 -36.54 -17.70 1.52
CA LYS A 144 -36.50 -19.00 0.85
C LYS A 144 -35.07 -19.43 0.49
N TYR A 145 -34.23 -18.50 0.04
CA TYR A 145 -32.83 -18.80 -0.26
C TYR A 145 -32.06 -19.20 1.00
N ASN A 146 -32.28 -18.50 2.11
CA ASN A 146 -31.56 -18.70 3.37
C ASN A 146 -32.03 -19.93 4.17
N GLU A 147 -33.28 -20.36 3.99
CA GLU A 147 -33.79 -21.64 4.51
C GLU A 147 -33.18 -22.87 3.81
N ASN A 148 -32.71 -22.71 2.55
CA ASN A 148 -32.13 -23.81 1.80
C ASN A 148 -30.84 -24.30 2.47
N LYS A 149 -30.83 -25.57 2.92
CA LYS A 149 -29.66 -26.20 3.55
C LYS A 149 -28.48 -26.36 2.58
N ALA A 150 -28.73 -26.38 1.27
CA ALA A 150 -27.67 -26.48 0.25
C ALA A 150 -27.07 -25.12 -0.13
N ALA A 151 -27.65 -23.99 0.31
CA ALA A 151 -27.10 -22.68 0.05
C ALA A 151 -25.82 -22.48 0.88
N LYS A 152 -24.68 -22.32 0.20
CA LYS A 152 -23.38 -22.11 0.84
C LYS A 152 -23.22 -20.69 1.40
N ASN A 153 -23.60 -19.67 0.63
CA ASN A 153 -23.48 -18.27 1.03
C ASN A 153 -24.81 -17.74 1.60
N LYS A 154 -25.09 -18.04 2.87
CA LYS A 154 -26.28 -17.53 3.55
C LYS A 154 -26.09 -16.08 3.98
N LEU A 155 -27.16 -15.30 3.92
CA LEU A 155 -27.22 -13.94 4.45
C LEU A 155 -26.92 -13.97 5.95
N LYS A 156 -25.93 -13.17 6.35
CA LYS A 156 -25.58 -12.93 7.75
C LYS A 156 -25.48 -11.43 7.93
N GLU A 157 -26.39 -10.85 8.69
CA GLU A 157 -26.26 -9.45 9.08
C GLU A 157 -25.11 -9.30 10.07
N TYR A 158 -24.40 -8.18 9.97
CA TYR A 158 -23.32 -7.87 10.88
C TYR A 158 -23.89 -7.40 12.22
N PRO A 159 -23.59 -8.08 13.35
CA PRO A 159 -24.24 -7.79 14.62
C PRO A 159 -23.60 -6.63 15.40
N GLY A 160 -22.40 -6.19 15.00
CA GLY A 160 -21.59 -5.22 15.77
C GLY A 160 -21.91 -3.75 15.49
N LEU A 161 -22.58 -3.43 14.39
CA LEU A 161 -22.84 -2.03 14.00
C LEU A 161 -23.95 -1.45 14.90
N LYS A 162 -23.57 -0.50 15.76
CA LYS A 162 -24.47 0.16 16.73
C LYS A 162 -24.63 1.67 16.52
N ARG A 163 -23.96 2.22 15.51
CA ARG A 163 -23.90 3.66 15.26
C ARG A 163 -24.71 4.03 14.02
N LYS A 164 -25.24 5.25 14.02
CA LYS A 164 -25.87 5.85 12.84
C LYS A 164 -24.81 6.36 11.85
N PRO A 165 -25.12 6.41 10.55
CA PRO A 165 -24.24 7.05 9.58
C PRO A 165 -24.13 8.56 9.86
N LEU A 166 -22.95 9.09 9.53
CA LEU A 166 -22.62 10.50 9.51
C LEU A 166 -22.73 11.04 8.08
N ARG A 167 -23.03 12.33 7.96
CA ARG A 167 -22.93 13.12 6.72
C ARG A 167 -22.48 14.53 7.04
N ALA A 168 -21.94 15.26 6.05
CA ALA A 168 -21.61 16.68 6.17
C ALA A 168 -22.83 17.51 6.62
N SER A 169 -22.62 18.45 7.56
CA SER A 169 -23.67 19.29 8.15
C SER A 169 -23.39 20.80 8.04
N ALA A 170 -22.14 21.20 7.75
CA ALA A 170 -21.70 22.59 7.78
C ALA A 170 -21.82 23.36 6.44
N GLY A 171 -22.49 22.79 5.43
CA GLY A 171 -22.68 23.42 4.12
C GLY A 171 -21.41 23.50 3.27
N HIS A 172 -20.37 22.75 3.62
CA HIS A 172 -19.15 22.54 2.84
C HIS A 172 -18.78 21.05 2.80
N PRO A 173 -17.93 20.61 1.85
CA PRO A 173 -17.39 19.24 1.84
C PRO A 173 -16.63 18.91 3.13
N VAL A 174 -16.66 17.65 3.55
CA VAL A 174 -15.92 17.13 4.73
C VAL A 174 -14.67 16.35 4.34
N THR A 175 -14.07 16.69 3.19
CA THR A 175 -13.01 15.91 2.55
C THR A 175 -11.61 16.34 2.97
N GLN A 176 -10.64 15.41 2.95
CA GLN A 176 -9.23 15.77 3.18
C GLN A 176 -8.72 16.84 2.22
N LYS A 177 -9.17 16.82 0.96
CA LYS A 177 -8.85 17.89 -0.01
C LYS A 177 -9.40 19.25 0.42
N TRP A 178 -10.65 19.31 0.88
CA TRP A 178 -11.22 20.58 1.34
C TRP A 178 -10.45 21.14 2.54
N TYR A 179 -10.16 20.33 3.56
CA TYR A 179 -9.35 20.77 4.71
C TYR A 179 -7.95 21.23 4.26
N ALA A 180 -7.31 20.48 3.36
CA ALA A 180 -6.00 20.82 2.83
C ALA A 180 -6.01 22.17 2.12
N ASP A 181 -7.03 22.44 1.28
CA ASP A 181 -7.21 23.72 0.58
C ASP A 181 -7.46 24.89 1.56
N GLN A 182 -8.00 24.63 2.75
CA GLN A 182 -8.15 25.63 3.82
C GLN A 182 -6.87 25.83 4.65
N GLY A 183 -5.79 25.10 4.37
CA GLY A 183 -4.57 25.14 5.17
C GLY A 183 -4.65 24.37 6.49
N ILE A 184 -5.62 23.46 6.64
CA ILE A 184 -5.84 22.69 7.86
C ILE A 184 -5.08 21.37 7.79
N ILE A 185 -4.30 21.07 8.84
CA ILE A 185 -3.65 19.76 9.04
C ILE A 185 -4.54 18.89 9.93
N THR A 186 -5.16 17.87 9.34
CA THR A 186 -6.03 16.92 10.06
C THR A 186 -5.20 15.86 10.81
N PRO A 187 -5.80 15.15 11.79
CA PRO A 187 -5.16 13.99 12.43
C PRO A 187 -4.67 12.94 11.43
N GLU A 188 -5.41 12.71 10.33
CA GLU A 188 -5.03 11.80 9.26
C GLU A 188 -3.76 12.26 8.53
N MET A 189 -3.61 13.56 8.25
CA MET A 189 -2.41 14.10 7.60
C MET A 189 -1.17 13.95 8.50
N GLU A 190 -1.31 14.16 9.81
CA GLU A 190 -0.23 13.87 10.75
C GLU A 190 0.07 12.36 10.82
N TYR A 191 -0.96 11.53 10.92
CA TYR A 191 -0.82 10.07 10.95
C TYR A 191 0.02 9.57 9.77
N ILE A 192 -0.26 10.07 8.57
CA ILE A 192 0.48 9.74 7.35
C ILE A 192 1.93 10.21 7.42
N ALA A 193 2.18 11.44 7.87
CA ALA A 193 3.54 11.95 7.97
C ALA A 193 4.42 11.07 8.86
N ILE A 194 3.86 10.57 9.95
CA ILE A 194 4.54 9.62 10.84
C ILE A 194 4.74 8.27 10.14
N ARG A 195 3.69 7.74 9.49
CA ARG A 195 3.67 6.43 8.85
C ARG A 195 4.67 6.32 7.69
N GLU A 196 4.73 7.33 6.81
CA GLU A 196 5.59 7.33 5.62
C GLU A 196 7.08 7.53 5.93
N ASN A 197 7.41 7.97 7.15
CA ASN A 197 8.81 8.07 7.58
C ASN A 197 9.36 6.74 8.15
N ASN A 198 8.54 5.71 8.38
CA ASN A 198 8.95 4.41 8.95
C ASN A 198 9.84 4.54 10.20
N GLY A 199 9.54 5.49 11.08
CA GLY A 199 10.29 5.72 12.32
C GLY A 199 11.55 6.57 12.19
N ARG A 200 11.93 6.98 10.97
CA ARG A 200 13.13 7.82 10.75
C ARG A 200 13.04 9.21 11.37
N MET A 201 11.85 9.72 11.73
CA MET A 201 11.72 11.10 12.26
C MET A 201 12.60 11.38 13.48
N GLU A 202 12.88 10.38 14.33
CA GLU A 202 13.75 10.54 15.49
C GLU A 202 15.20 10.88 15.11
N GLU A 203 15.67 10.39 13.96
CA GLU A 203 16.98 10.72 13.39
C GLU A 203 17.06 12.18 12.92
N PHE A 204 15.91 12.81 12.68
CA PHE A 204 15.78 14.18 12.16
C PHE A 204 15.34 15.20 13.24
N LYS A 205 14.91 14.76 14.44
CA LYS A 205 14.36 15.60 15.52
C LYS A 205 15.25 16.81 15.85
N THR A 206 16.56 16.66 15.89
CA THR A 206 17.49 17.76 16.25
C THR A 206 17.57 18.89 15.24
N ILE A 207 17.22 18.64 13.97
CA ILE A 207 17.30 19.64 12.88
C ILE A 207 15.90 20.14 12.50
N HIS A 208 14.91 19.24 12.41
CA HIS A 208 13.56 19.56 11.96
C HIS A 208 12.71 20.30 13.00
N ASP A 209 12.80 19.94 14.30
CA ASP A 209 12.02 20.59 15.36
C ASP A 209 12.34 22.08 15.51
N ARG A 210 13.47 22.50 14.93
CA ARG A 210 13.92 23.90 14.95
C ARG A 210 13.56 24.66 13.68
N TYR A 211 13.49 24.03 12.50
CA TYR A 211 13.28 24.69 11.20
C TYR A 211 12.46 23.82 10.21
N PRO A 212 11.11 23.93 10.23
CA PRO A 212 10.20 23.16 9.37
C PRO A 212 10.35 23.42 7.86
N THR A 213 10.79 24.62 7.48
CA THR A 213 11.01 25.02 6.08
C THR A 213 12.38 25.65 5.87
N VAL A 214 12.87 25.62 4.62
CA VAL A 214 14.15 26.28 4.26
C VAL A 214 14.11 27.78 4.54
N ASP A 215 12.93 28.40 4.43
CA ASP A 215 12.73 29.83 4.63
C ASP A 215 12.69 30.24 6.12
N GLU A 216 12.51 29.27 7.02
CA GLU A 216 12.55 29.46 8.48
C GLU A 216 13.94 29.22 9.06
N LEU A 217 14.90 28.73 8.26
CA LEU A 217 16.29 28.64 8.67
C LEU A 217 16.85 30.06 8.87
N PRO A 218 17.38 30.41 10.05
CA PRO A 218 18.03 31.69 10.23
C PRO A 218 19.23 31.78 9.30
N ASP A 219 19.59 33.00 8.91
CA ASP A 219 20.67 33.24 7.93
C ASP A 219 22.00 32.56 8.34
N ASP A 220 22.19 32.35 9.64
CA ASP A 220 23.35 31.71 10.27
C ASP A 220 23.27 30.17 10.43
N ALA A 221 22.16 29.53 10.04
CA ALA A 221 22.09 28.08 9.97
C ALA A 221 23.17 27.55 9.02
N SER A 222 23.90 26.50 9.42
CA SER A 222 25.04 26.00 8.64
C SER A 222 24.58 25.62 7.23
N GLU A 223 25.40 25.93 6.22
CA GLU A 223 25.10 25.58 4.83
C GLU A 223 24.87 24.07 4.67
N GLN A 224 25.46 23.23 5.52
CA GLN A 224 25.22 21.77 5.54
C GLN A 224 23.79 21.41 5.95
N ILE A 225 23.16 22.17 6.85
CA ILE A 225 21.76 21.97 7.25
C ILE A 225 20.82 22.43 6.14
N LYS A 226 21.09 23.60 5.56
CA LYS A 226 20.36 24.10 4.39
C LYS A 226 20.45 23.12 3.22
N GLU A 227 21.62 22.53 3.00
CA GLU A 227 21.86 21.56 1.94
C GLU A 227 21.26 20.18 2.24
N PHE A 228 21.28 19.73 3.49
CA PHE A 228 20.64 18.49 3.91
C PHE A 228 19.13 18.51 3.68
N VAL A 229 18.47 19.63 4.00
CA VAL A 229 17.03 19.87 3.75
C VAL A 229 16.74 20.02 2.25
N ARG A 230 17.63 20.65 1.48
CA ARG A 230 17.48 20.86 0.03
C ARG A 230 17.81 19.64 -0.83
N GLN A 231 18.59 18.69 -0.32
CA GLN A 231 19.04 17.53 -1.09
C GLN A 231 17.86 16.58 -1.37
N GLN A 232 17.56 16.41 -2.66
CA GLN A 232 16.76 15.28 -3.14
C GLN A 232 17.64 14.03 -3.24
N ASN A 233 17.08 12.85 -2.96
CA ASN A 233 17.74 11.56 -3.20
C ASN A 233 17.67 11.19 -4.70
N SER A 234 18.00 12.13 -5.58
CA SER A 234 17.90 11.96 -7.03
C SER A 234 19.28 12.06 -7.69
N THR A 235 19.42 11.35 -8.80
CA THR A 235 20.58 11.39 -9.68
C THR A 235 20.50 12.67 -10.50
N PRO A 236 21.53 13.53 -10.50
CA PRO A 236 21.53 14.74 -11.32
C PRO A 236 21.30 14.44 -12.79
N GLU A 237 20.56 15.31 -13.49
CA GLU A 237 20.34 15.18 -14.93
C GLU A 237 21.68 15.18 -15.68
N GLY A 238 21.87 14.23 -16.59
CA GLY A 238 23.12 14.06 -17.34
C GLY A 238 24.26 13.39 -16.56
N TYR A 239 24.00 12.83 -15.37
CA TYR A 239 24.98 12.01 -14.66
C TYR A 239 25.34 10.76 -15.47
N GLU A 240 26.61 10.63 -15.81
CA GLU A 240 27.20 9.38 -16.28
C GLU A 240 28.05 8.80 -15.15
N MET A 241 27.88 7.50 -14.87
CA MET A 241 28.78 6.81 -13.94
C MET A 241 30.21 6.89 -14.48
N PRO A 242 31.15 7.48 -13.72
CA PRO A 242 32.53 7.59 -14.17
C PRO A 242 33.13 6.19 -14.39
N ARG A 243 34.01 6.07 -15.38
CA ARG A 243 34.76 4.83 -15.59
C ARG A 243 35.62 4.56 -14.36
N PRO A 244 35.90 3.30 -13.98
CA PRO A 244 36.80 3.01 -12.87
C PRO A 244 38.16 3.71 -12.97
N SER A 245 38.66 3.96 -14.19
CA SER A 245 39.89 4.71 -14.46
C SER A 245 39.82 6.21 -14.14
N GLU A 246 38.62 6.74 -13.96
CA GLU A 246 38.32 8.15 -13.68
C GLU A 246 38.00 8.39 -12.20
N ILE A 247 37.88 7.32 -11.41
CA ILE A 247 37.61 7.37 -9.97
C ILE A 247 38.91 7.09 -9.23
N ASP A 248 39.19 7.87 -8.18
CA ASP A 248 40.24 7.52 -7.24
C ASP A 248 39.75 6.36 -6.35
N PRO A 249 40.32 5.15 -6.45
CA PRO A 249 39.89 4.02 -5.64
C PRO A 249 40.06 4.29 -4.14
N MET A 250 40.97 5.21 -3.77
CA MET A 250 41.21 5.64 -2.38
C MET A 250 40.12 6.54 -1.83
N LYS A 251 39.20 7.03 -2.66
CA LYS A 251 38.07 7.87 -2.26
C LYS A 251 36.73 7.13 -2.30
N GLN A 252 36.76 5.81 -2.44
CA GLN A 252 35.54 5.01 -2.36
C GLN A 252 34.99 5.05 -0.94
N VAL A 253 33.78 5.58 -0.80
CA VAL A 253 33.04 5.52 0.46
C VAL A 253 32.68 4.07 0.79
N SER A 254 32.72 3.73 2.07
CA SER A 254 32.34 2.39 2.50
C SER A 254 30.88 2.10 2.16
N ARG A 255 30.62 0.91 1.63
CA ARG A 255 29.27 0.44 1.26
C ARG A 255 28.69 -0.61 2.20
N ASN A 256 29.43 -0.98 3.25
CA ASN A 256 28.99 -1.96 4.25
C ASN A 256 28.28 -1.30 5.45
N VAL A 257 27.69 -0.12 5.27
CA VAL A 257 27.03 0.66 6.32
C VAL A 257 25.53 0.73 6.08
N MET A 258 24.75 0.75 7.16
CA MET A 258 23.28 0.71 7.10
C MET A 258 22.66 1.93 6.39
N ASN A 259 23.28 3.10 6.56
CA ASN A 259 22.79 4.38 6.03
C ASN A 259 23.23 4.65 4.57
N HIS A 260 23.81 3.67 3.87
CA HIS A 260 24.15 3.85 2.46
C HIS A 260 22.87 3.87 1.59
N GLN A 261 22.70 4.92 0.80
CA GLN A 261 21.60 5.03 -0.16
C GLN A 261 22.10 5.45 -1.54
N HIS A 262 21.63 4.76 -2.58
CA HIS A 262 21.84 5.16 -3.96
C HIS A 262 20.94 6.34 -4.33
N PRO A 263 21.42 7.28 -5.17
CA PRO A 263 20.53 8.26 -5.77
C PRO A 263 19.54 7.54 -6.70
N GLY A 264 18.28 7.96 -6.67
CA GLY A 264 17.23 7.44 -7.56
C GLY A 264 17.10 8.22 -8.86
N GLN A 265 16.22 7.78 -9.75
CA GLN A 265 15.72 8.58 -10.87
C GLN A 265 14.20 8.76 -10.65
N THR A 266 13.80 9.99 -10.33
CA THR A 266 12.43 10.31 -9.88
C THR A 266 11.50 10.69 -11.03
N TYR A 267 12.00 10.90 -12.25
CA TYR A 267 11.22 11.40 -13.38
C TYR A 267 10.44 12.70 -13.06
N GLY A 268 11.02 13.57 -12.23
CA GLY A 268 10.41 14.83 -11.80
C GLY A 268 9.55 14.75 -10.53
N ALA A 269 9.47 13.61 -9.85
CA ALA A 269 8.85 13.54 -8.53
C ALA A 269 9.64 14.36 -7.48
N GLU A 270 8.92 14.97 -6.53
CA GLU A 270 9.43 15.87 -5.49
C GLU A 270 9.43 15.14 -4.13
N ILE A 271 10.20 14.05 -4.00
CA ILE A 271 10.24 13.22 -2.79
C ILE A 271 11.17 13.88 -1.76
N PRO A 272 10.67 14.36 -0.60
CA PRO A 272 11.52 14.94 0.43
C PRO A 272 12.22 13.85 1.22
N LYS A 273 13.36 14.16 1.87
CA LYS A 273 14.02 13.23 2.80
C LYS A 273 13.19 12.92 4.04
N LEU A 274 12.41 13.90 4.49
CA LEU A 274 11.52 13.82 5.64
C LEU A 274 10.11 14.27 5.21
N ILE A 275 9.13 13.43 5.49
CA ILE A 275 7.73 13.71 5.15
C ILE A 275 7.07 14.39 6.35
N THR A 276 6.60 15.63 6.19
CA THR A 276 5.95 16.41 7.25
C THR A 276 4.44 16.45 7.05
N ALA A 277 3.68 16.75 8.10
CA ALA A 277 2.23 16.90 8.00
C ALA A 277 1.84 18.05 7.04
N GLU A 278 2.66 19.10 6.96
CA GLU A 278 2.48 20.20 5.99
C GLU A 278 2.79 19.75 4.55
N PHE A 279 3.81 18.92 4.33
CA PHE A 279 4.07 18.33 3.01
C PHE A 279 2.88 17.47 2.57
N VAL A 280 2.36 16.62 3.47
CA VAL A 280 1.16 15.81 3.23
C VAL A 280 -0.02 16.69 2.85
N ARG A 281 -0.30 17.74 3.63
CA ARG A 281 -1.37 18.71 3.34
C ARG A 281 -1.18 19.37 1.96
N SER A 282 0.03 19.82 1.65
CA SER A 282 0.35 20.46 0.36
C SER A 282 0.09 19.54 -0.84
N GLU A 283 0.49 18.27 -0.75
CA GLU A 283 0.24 17.27 -1.79
C GLU A 283 -1.25 17.00 -2.02
N VAL A 284 -2.01 16.92 -0.92
CA VAL A 284 -3.47 16.72 -0.97
C VAL A 284 -4.19 17.95 -1.53
N ALA A 285 -3.78 19.16 -1.13
CA ALA A 285 -4.36 20.41 -1.63
C ALA A 285 -4.16 20.54 -3.16
N ARG A 286 -2.94 20.26 -3.64
CA ARG A 286 -2.60 20.26 -5.08
C ARG A 286 -3.27 19.13 -5.87
N GLY A 287 -3.89 18.16 -5.18
CA GLY A 287 -4.51 17.00 -5.80
C GLY A 287 -3.53 15.93 -6.29
N ARG A 288 -2.23 16.04 -5.93
CA ARG A 288 -1.17 15.09 -6.26
C ARG A 288 -1.11 13.88 -5.32
N ALA A 289 -1.88 13.92 -4.24
CA ALA A 289 -2.09 12.82 -3.33
C ALA A 289 -3.53 12.80 -2.78
N ILE A 290 -3.98 11.61 -2.36
CA ILE A 290 -5.28 11.42 -1.69
C ILE A 290 -5.14 10.59 -0.43
N ILE A 291 -6.09 10.77 0.48
CA ILE A 291 -6.24 10.05 1.74
C ILE A 291 -7.66 9.47 1.75
N PRO A 292 -7.87 8.25 1.21
CA PRO A 292 -9.20 7.64 1.11
C PRO A 292 -9.68 7.24 2.51
N ALA A 293 -10.60 8.03 3.07
CA ALA A 293 -10.86 8.03 4.50
C ALA A 293 -12.29 8.47 4.83
N ASN A 294 -13.28 7.73 4.33
CA ASN A 294 -14.69 8.05 4.51
C ASN A 294 -15.03 8.22 6.02
N ILE A 295 -15.85 9.22 6.34
CA ILE A 295 -16.27 9.54 7.71
C ILE A 295 -17.03 8.40 8.42
N ASN A 296 -17.59 7.46 7.65
CA ASN A 296 -18.29 6.27 8.14
C ASN A 296 -17.39 5.03 8.26
N HIS A 297 -16.09 5.16 7.95
CA HIS A 297 -15.08 4.11 8.15
C HIS A 297 -14.02 4.53 9.19
N PRO A 298 -14.42 4.66 10.47
CA PRO A 298 -13.51 5.04 11.52
C PRO A 298 -12.52 3.94 11.93
N GLU A 299 -12.72 2.69 11.47
CA GLU A 299 -11.80 1.57 11.71
C GLU A 299 -10.51 1.66 10.87
N ASN A 300 -10.54 2.38 9.75
CA ASN A 300 -9.41 2.58 8.84
C ASN A 300 -8.23 3.27 9.55
N GLU A 301 -7.04 2.68 9.48
CA GLU A 301 -5.76 3.28 9.82
C GLU A 301 -5.27 4.11 8.62
N PRO A 302 -5.26 5.47 8.70
CA PRO A 302 -5.04 6.33 7.54
C PRO A 302 -3.75 6.03 6.75
N MET A 303 -3.86 6.13 5.43
CA MET A 303 -2.75 5.98 4.48
C MET A 303 -2.89 6.98 3.34
N ILE A 304 -1.80 7.21 2.60
CA ILE A 304 -1.76 8.16 1.48
C ILE A 304 -1.39 7.47 0.17
N ILE A 305 -2.04 7.91 -0.90
CA ILE A 305 -1.75 7.49 -2.28
C ILE A 305 -1.29 8.72 -3.05
N GLY A 306 -0.02 8.74 -3.45
CA GLY A 306 0.55 9.81 -4.26
C GLY A 306 1.96 9.48 -4.73
N ARG A 307 2.40 10.10 -5.83
CA ARG A 307 3.70 9.83 -6.48
C ARG A 307 4.90 10.07 -5.57
N ASN A 308 4.78 11.05 -4.67
CA ASN A 308 5.86 11.48 -3.77
C ASN A 308 5.97 10.67 -2.47
N PHE A 309 5.20 9.60 -2.33
CA PHE A 309 5.14 8.72 -1.17
C PHE A 309 5.59 7.30 -1.55
N LEU A 310 5.60 6.37 -0.59
CA LEU A 310 5.80 4.93 -0.87
C LEU A 310 4.75 4.45 -1.88
N VAL A 311 5.14 3.62 -2.84
CA VAL A 311 4.17 3.02 -3.79
C VAL A 311 3.25 2.07 -3.02
N LYS A 312 1.94 2.25 -3.20
CA LYS A 312 0.91 1.46 -2.52
C LYS A 312 0.43 0.31 -3.41
N ILE A 313 -0.13 -0.74 -2.82
CA ILE A 313 -0.73 -1.84 -3.56
C ILE A 313 -2.17 -2.10 -3.10
N ASN A 314 -3.01 -2.52 -4.05
CA ASN A 314 -4.38 -2.93 -3.80
C ASN A 314 -4.56 -4.44 -4.00
N ALA A 315 -5.32 -5.09 -3.13
CA ALA A 315 -5.80 -6.46 -3.33
C ALA A 315 -7.30 -6.49 -3.65
N ASN A 316 -7.68 -7.16 -4.74
CA ASN A 316 -9.09 -7.41 -5.06
C ASN A 316 -9.58 -8.69 -4.40
N ILE A 317 -10.67 -8.57 -3.65
CA ILE A 317 -11.46 -9.68 -3.12
C ILE A 317 -12.90 -9.56 -3.63
N GLY A 318 -13.80 -10.39 -3.13
CA GLY A 318 -15.20 -10.36 -3.48
C GLY A 318 -15.75 -11.76 -3.76
N ASN A 319 -17.02 -11.94 -3.40
CA ASN A 319 -17.76 -13.15 -3.72
C ASN A 319 -18.25 -13.14 -5.17
N SER A 320 -18.69 -14.30 -5.65
CA SER A 320 -19.36 -14.40 -6.95
C SER A 320 -20.62 -15.24 -6.85
N ALA A 321 -21.43 -15.22 -7.91
CA ALA A 321 -22.62 -16.06 -8.00
C ALA A 321 -22.34 -17.58 -7.84
N VAL A 322 -21.08 -18.01 -8.02
CA VAL A 322 -20.69 -19.43 -8.07
C VAL A 322 -19.75 -19.86 -6.95
N ALA A 323 -19.15 -18.92 -6.20
CA ALA A 323 -18.13 -19.23 -5.21
C ALA A 323 -18.02 -18.15 -4.11
N SER A 324 -17.50 -18.60 -2.96
CA SER A 324 -17.19 -17.84 -1.76
C SER A 324 -18.37 -17.45 -0.86
N THR A 325 -18.08 -17.27 0.42
CA THR A 325 -19.01 -16.92 1.50
C THR A 325 -18.53 -15.67 2.24
N ILE A 326 -19.41 -15.03 3.03
CA ILE A 326 -19.05 -13.86 3.84
C ILE A 326 -17.78 -14.12 4.69
N ASP A 327 -17.70 -15.28 5.36
CA ASP A 327 -16.58 -15.61 6.23
C ASP A 327 -15.26 -15.73 5.43
N GLU A 328 -15.31 -16.32 4.23
CA GLU A 328 -14.15 -16.44 3.33
C GLU A 328 -13.70 -15.07 2.79
N GLU A 329 -14.62 -14.14 2.54
CA GLU A 329 -14.25 -12.78 2.10
C GLU A 329 -13.60 -11.96 3.21
N VAL A 330 -14.11 -12.03 4.45
CA VAL A 330 -13.47 -11.40 5.61
C VAL A 330 -12.08 -11.98 5.82
N GLU A 331 -11.92 -13.30 5.72
CA GLU A 331 -10.61 -13.93 5.86
C GLU A 331 -9.66 -13.55 4.74
N LYS A 332 -10.12 -13.44 3.48
CA LYS A 332 -9.28 -12.95 2.38
C LYS A 332 -8.82 -11.51 2.59
N MET A 333 -9.67 -10.64 3.13
CA MET A 333 -9.27 -9.26 3.48
C MET A 333 -8.20 -9.25 4.58
N ARG A 334 -8.38 -10.00 5.66
CA ARG A 334 -7.40 -10.10 6.75
C ARG A 334 -6.09 -10.70 6.26
N TRP A 335 -6.19 -11.68 5.38
CA TRP A 335 -5.05 -12.33 4.76
C TRP A 335 -4.28 -11.39 3.82
N SER A 336 -4.95 -10.62 2.97
CA SER A 336 -4.29 -9.68 2.07
C SER A 336 -3.58 -8.56 2.83
N THR A 337 -4.24 -7.98 3.83
CA THR A 337 -3.68 -6.91 4.67
C THR A 337 -2.49 -7.39 5.51
N LYS A 338 -2.55 -8.60 6.08
CA LYS A 338 -1.42 -9.25 6.76
C LYS A 338 -0.15 -9.27 5.90
N TRP A 339 -0.28 -9.63 4.62
CA TRP A 339 0.87 -9.72 3.70
C TRP A 339 1.27 -8.37 3.09
N GLY A 340 0.55 -7.29 3.40
CA GLY A 340 0.95 -5.92 3.07
C GLY A 340 0.06 -5.19 2.06
N ALA A 341 -1.14 -5.69 1.73
CA ALA A 341 -2.09 -4.94 0.92
C ALA A 341 -2.45 -3.60 1.61
N ASP A 342 -2.19 -2.49 0.93
CA ASP A 342 -2.37 -1.14 1.47
C ASP A 342 -3.82 -0.66 1.35
N THR A 343 -4.55 -1.19 0.36
CA THR A 343 -6.01 -1.07 0.22
C THR A 343 -6.61 -2.41 -0.22
N VAL A 344 -7.92 -2.56 -0.07
CA VAL A 344 -8.67 -3.73 -0.55
C VAL A 344 -9.91 -3.29 -1.31
N MET A 345 -10.19 -3.90 -2.46
CA MET A 345 -11.47 -3.70 -3.15
C MET A 345 -12.41 -4.89 -2.99
N ASP A 346 -13.64 -4.61 -2.57
CA ASP A 346 -14.73 -5.57 -2.63
C ASP A 346 -15.38 -5.52 -4.02
N LEU A 347 -15.05 -6.51 -4.85
CA LEU A 347 -15.61 -6.68 -6.19
C LEU A 347 -16.73 -7.73 -6.22
N SER A 348 -17.40 -7.96 -5.07
CA SER A 348 -18.50 -8.91 -4.93
C SER A 348 -19.60 -8.73 -5.97
N THR A 349 -20.11 -9.86 -6.46
CA THR A 349 -21.25 -9.93 -7.39
C THR A 349 -22.22 -11.02 -6.96
N GLY A 350 -23.50 -10.84 -7.24
CA GLY A 350 -24.55 -11.81 -6.89
C GLY A 350 -25.23 -11.53 -5.54
N LYS A 351 -25.34 -12.55 -4.69
CA LYS A 351 -26.10 -12.47 -3.43
C LYS A 351 -25.25 -11.89 -2.29
N ASN A 352 -25.94 -11.26 -1.33
CA ASN A 352 -25.37 -10.77 -0.07
C ASN A 352 -24.27 -9.71 -0.23
N ILE A 353 -24.27 -8.93 -1.32
CA ILE A 353 -23.21 -7.92 -1.57
C ILE A 353 -23.16 -6.91 -0.41
N HIS A 354 -24.29 -6.29 -0.08
CA HIS A 354 -24.36 -5.32 1.03
C HIS A 354 -23.86 -5.91 2.34
N ALA A 355 -24.38 -7.08 2.73
CA ALA A 355 -24.00 -7.74 3.97
C ALA A 355 -22.51 -8.13 3.99
N THR A 356 -22.00 -8.72 2.90
CA THR A 356 -20.57 -9.09 2.79
C THR A 356 -19.67 -7.88 2.99
N ARG A 357 -20.00 -6.77 2.33
CA ARG A 357 -19.26 -5.52 2.46
C ARG A 357 -19.32 -4.93 3.87
N GLU A 358 -20.45 -5.03 4.56
CA GLU A 358 -20.58 -4.61 5.96
C GLU A 358 -19.60 -5.37 6.85
N TRP A 359 -19.53 -6.70 6.70
CA TRP A 359 -18.55 -7.52 7.43
C TRP A 359 -17.11 -7.15 7.08
N ILE A 360 -16.80 -6.85 5.82
CA ILE A 360 -15.45 -6.43 5.40
C ILE A 360 -15.09 -5.09 6.04
N LEU A 361 -15.91 -4.05 5.87
CA LEU A 361 -15.63 -2.70 6.34
C LEU A 361 -15.42 -2.64 7.86
N ARG A 362 -16.28 -3.31 8.63
CA ARG A 362 -16.19 -3.29 10.10
C ARG A 362 -14.97 -4.05 10.63
N ASN A 363 -14.31 -4.84 9.79
CA ASN A 363 -13.12 -5.59 10.12
C ASN A 363 -11.87 -5.10 9.38
N SER A 364 -11.97 -4.09 8.51
CA SER A 364 -10.86 -3.63 7.69
C SER A 364 -10.07 -2.53 8.39
N PRO A 365 -8.75 -2.70 8.58
CA PRO A 365 -7.89 -1.61 9.03
C PRO A 365 -7.41 -0.74 7.88
N VAL A 366 -7.70 -1.09 6.63
CA VAL A 366 -7.26 -0.38 5.43
C VAL A 366 -8.45 0.19 4.66
N PRO A 367 -8.24 1.18 3.77
CA PRO A 367 -9.28 1.69 2.90
C PRO A 367 -9.94 0.59 2.05
N ILE A 368 -11.26 0.63 1.95
CA ILE A 368 -12.07 -0.27 1.13
C ILE A 368 -12.59 0.47 -0.10
N GLY A 369 -12.29 -0.08 -1.28
CA GLY A 369 -12.85 0.38 -2.55
C GLY A 369 -13.96 -0.52 -3.09
N THR A 370 -14.80 0.03 -3.97
CA THR A 370 -15.82 -0.74 -4.70
C THR A 370 -15.99 -0.24 -6.13
N VAL A 371 -16.74 -1.00 -6.92
CA VAL A 371 -17.27 -0.55 -8.22
C VAL A 371 -18.81 -0.49 -8.09
N PRO A 372 -19.41 0.67 -7.77
CA PRO A 372 -20.84 0.74 -7.43
C PRO A 372 -21.79 0.20 -8.51
N ILE A 373 -21.37 0.24 -9.79
CA ILE A 373 -22.18 -0.26 -10.91
C ILE A 373 -22.45 -1.77 -10.82
N TYR A 374 -21.59 -2.53 -10.12
CA TYR A 374 -21.77 -3.99 -9.97
C TYR A 374 -22.99 -4.30 -9.09
N GLN A 375 -23.12 -3.60 -7.96
CA GLN A 375 -24.29 -3.76 -7.11
C GLN A 375 -25.55 -3.17 -7.77
N ALA A 376 -25.44 -2.01 -8.43
CA ALA A 376 -26.57 -1.43 -9.15
C ALA A 376 -27.10 -2.39 -10.22
N LEU A 377 -26.22 -3.09 -10.94
CA LEU A 377 -26.61 -4.09 -11.92
C LEU A 377 -27.31 -5.30 -11.31
N GLU A 378 -26.91 -5.72 -10.11
CA GLU A 378 -27.58 -6.81 -9.38
C GLU A 378 -28.99 -6.41 -8.91
N LYS A 379 -29.20 -5.14 -8.53
CA LYS A 379 -30.53 -4.62 -8.17
C LYS A 379 -31.52 -4.70 -9.34
N VAL A 380 -31.04 -4.68 -10.58
CA VAL A 380 -31.84 -4.88 -11.80
C VAL A 380 -31.67 -6.28 -12.41
N ASN A 381 -31.22 -7.26 -11.62
CA ASN A 381 -31.08 -8.66 -12.00
C ASN A 381 -30.21 -8.87 -13.26
N GLY A 382 -29.12 -8.12 -13.40
CA GLY A 382 -28.20 -8.25 -14.53
C GLY A 382 -28.68 -7.59 -15.82
N LYS A 383 -29.84 -6.91 -15.82
CA LYS A 383 -30.37 -6.22 -17.01
C LYS A 383 -29.76 -4.83 -17.11
N ILE A 384 -28.72 -4.72 -17.93
CA ILE A 384 -27.98 -3.47 -18.12
C ILE A 384 -28.91 -2.34 -18.59
N GLU A 385 -29.84 -2.64 -19.49
CA GLU A 385 -30.85 -1.68 -19.99
C GLU A 385 -31.77 -1.09 -18.91
N ASP A 386 -31.91 -1.75 -17.76
CA ASP A 386 -32.78 -1.28 -16.67
C ASP A 386 -32.04 -0.35 -15.68
N LEU A 387 -30.74 -0.11 -15.87
CA LEU A 387 -29.96 0.83 -15.05
C LEU A 387 -30.43 2.27 -15.28
N THR A 388 -30.64 3.01 -14.18
CA THR A 388 -30.95 4.45 -14.20
C THR A 388 -30.07 5.23 -13.24
N TRP A 389 -30.03 6.55 -13.42
CA TRP A 389 -29.33 7.45 -12.50
C TRP A 389 -29.84 7.30 -11.06
N GLU A 390 -31.16 7.25 -10.85
CA GLU A 390 -31.77 7.19 -9.52
C GLU A 390 -31.33 5.92 -8.77
N LEU A 391 -31.33 4.77 -9.44
CA LEU A 391 -30.86 3.51 -8.86
C LEU A 391 -29.37 3.57 -8.51
N TYR A 392 -28.56 4.17 -9.38
CA TYR A 392 -27.12 4.30 -9.16
C TYR A 392 -26.82 5.27 -8.01
N ARG A 393 -27.49 6.42 -7.97
CA ARG A 393 -27.44 7.40 -6.88
C ARG A 393 -27.76 6.76 -5.54
N ASP A 394 -28.84 5.98 -5.46
CA ASP A 394 -29.22 5.28 -4.23
C ASP A 394 -28.15 4.25 -3.82
N THR A 395 -27.47 3.63 -4.79
CA THR A 395 -26.34 2.71 -4.53
C THR A 395 -25.09 3.44 -4.03
N LEU A 396 -24.80 4.64 -4.52
CA LEU A 396 -23.70 5.47 -4.02
C LEU A 396 -23.93 5.86 -2.56
N ILE A 397 -25.14 6.34 -2.23
CA ILE A 397 -25.50 6.74 -0.87
C ILE A 397 -25.40 5.54 0.09
N GLU A 398 -25.96 4.39 -0.30
CA GLU A 398 -25.86 3.16 0.48
C GLU A 398 -24.40 2.82 0.84
N GLN A 399 -23.51 2.84 -0.15
CA GLN A 399 -22.11 2.46 0.07
C GLN A 399 -21.33 3.53 0.85
N ALA A 400 -21.66 4.82 0.66
CA ALA A 400 -21.05 5.92 1.41
C ALA A 400 -21.46 5.88 2.89
N GLU A 401 -22.71 5.51 3.19
CA GLU A 401 -23.21 5.29 4.55
C GLU A 401 -22.52 4.11 5.24
N GLN A 402 -22.22 3.04 4.51
CA GLN A 402 -21.47 1.90 5.06
C GLN A 402 -20.01 2.25 5.39
N GLY A 403 -19.42 3.22 4.69
CA GLY A 403 -18.03 3.62 4.86
C GLY A 403 -17.08 3.19 3.73
N VAL A 404 -17.55 2.97 2.51
CA VAL A 404 -16.62 2.76 1.38
C VAL A 404 -15.76 4.01 1.18
N ASP A 405 -14.43 3.86 1.13
CA ASP A 405 -13.49 4.98 1.09
C ASP A 405 -13.26 5.53 -0.31
N TYR A 406 -13.40 4.68 -1.34
CA TYR A 406 -13.30 5.14 -2.73
C TYR A 406 -14.18 4.35 -3.70
N PHE A 407 -14.65 5.04 -4.74
CA PHE A 407 -15.46 4.45 -5.81
C PHE A 407 -14.74 4.45 -7.14
N THR A 408 -14.68 3.28 -7.76
CA THR A 408 -14.36 3.16 -9.19
C THR A 408 -15.58 3.51 -10.03
N ILE A 409 -15.53 4.65 -10.73
CA ILE A 409 -16.62 5.14 -11.56
C ILE A 409 -16.17 5.33 -13.01
N HIS A 410 -16.81 4.60 -13.91
CA HIS A 410 -16.48 4.55 -15.34
C HIS A 410 -17.16 5.68 -16.13
N ALA A 411 -17.02 6.92 -15.66
CA ALA A 411 -17.62 8.10 -16.30
C ALA A 411 -16.89 8.50 -17.59
N GLY A 412 -15.65 8.04 -17.80
CA GLY A 412 -14.88 8.28 -19.03
C GLY A 412 -15.33 7.47 -20.26
N VAL A 413 -16.19 6.46 -20.07
CA VAL A 413 -16.70 5.61 -21.17
C VAL A 413 -17.79 6.34 -21.92
N LEU A 414 -17.41 7.24 -22.81
CA LEU A 414 -18.36 8.04 -23.58
C LEU A 414 -18.85 7.30 -24.82
N LYS A 415 -20.11 7.52 -25.17
CA LYS A 415 -20.79 6.87 -26.31
C LYS A 415 -19.98 7.00 -27.59
N ARG A 416 -19.34 8.15 -27.80
CA ARG A 416 -18.51 8.43 -28.99
C ARG A 416 -17.23 7.58 -29.07
N PHE A 417 -16.74 7.04 -27.96
CA PHE A 417 -15.53 6.23 -27.93
C PHE A 417 -15.81 4.75 -28.19
N VAL A 418 -17.01 4.26 -27.85
CA VAL A 418 -17.39 2.84 -28.00
C VAL A 418 -17.14 2.27 -29.41
N PRO A 419 -17.47 2.95 -30.53
CA PRO A 419 -17.21 2.42 -31.87
C PRO A 419 -15.72 2.19 -32.18
N HIS A 420 -14.82 2.90 -31.50
CA HIS A 420 -13.37 2.78 -31.75
C HIS A 420 -12.79 1.48 -31.18
N THR A 421 -13.48 0.82 -30.25
CA THR A 421 -13.07 -0.49 -29.72
C THR A 421 -13.42 -1.65 -30.65
N ALA A 422 -14.24 -1.42 -31.69
CA ALA A 422 -14.70 -2.48 -32.60
C ALA A 422 -13.56 -3.14 -33.41
N ARG A 423 -12.39 -2.49 -33.51
CA ARG A 423 -11.21 -3.01 -34.22
C ARG A 423 -10.14 -3.58 -33.28
N ARG A 424 -10.37 -3.56 -31.97
CA ARG A 424 -9.47 -4.16 -30.99
C ARG A 424 -9.45 -5.67 -31.11
N MET A 425 -8.32 -6.28 -30.76
CA MET A 425 -8.17 -7.72 -30.63
C MET A 425 -9.06 -8.26 -29.52
N THR A 426 -9.13 -7.56 -28.38
CA THR A 426 -9.85 -8.01 -27.17
C THR A 426 -11.03 -7.13 -26.78
N GLY A 427 -11.36 -6.11 -27.58
CA GLY A 427 -12.53 -5.27 -27.37
C GLY A 427 -12.47 -4.46 -26.07
N ILE A 428 -13.55 -4.51 -25.28
CA ILE A 428 -13.66 -3.86 -23.97
C ILE A 428 -13.56 -4.95 -22.90
N VAL A 429 -12.46 -4.96 -22.14
CA VAL A 429 -12.20 -5.96 -21.09
C VAL A 429 -12.57 -5.48 -19.69
N SER A 430 -12.83 -4.18 -19.51
CA SER A 430 -13.40 -3.69 -18.25
C SER A 430 -14.83 -4.17 -18.08
N ARG A 431 -15.14 -4.82 -16.95
CA ARG A 431 -16.52 -5.21 -16.60
C ARG A 431 -17.40 -3.96 -16.46
N GLY A 432 -16.98 -2.96 -15.70
CA GLY A 432 -17.74 -1.72 -15.56
C GLY A 432 -17.83 -0.94 -16.87
N GLY A 433 -16.74 -0.89 -17.65
CA GLY A 433 -16.74 -0.20 -18.94
C GLY A 433 -17.66 -0.85 -19.98
N SER A 434 -17.68 -2.18 -20.06
CA SER A 434 -18.58 -2.91 -20.97
C SER A 434 -20.06 -2.76 -20.60
N ILE A 435 -20.39 -2.67 -19.30
CA ILE A 435 -21.74 -2.35 -18.82
C ILE A 435 -22.17 -0.97 -19.35
N MET A 436 -21.33 0.05 -19.16
CA MET A 436 -21.65 1.41 -19.59
C MET A 436 -21.71 1.55 -21.11
N ALA A 437 -20.81 0.88 -21.84
CA ALA A 437 -20.85 0.84 -23.30
C ALA A 437 -22.16 0.23 -23.82
N LYS A 438 -22.59 -0.91 -23.27
CA LYS A 438 -23.87 -1.54 -23.65
C LYS A 438 -25.07 -0.66 -23.29
N TRP A 439 -25.06 -0.05 -22.11
CA TRP A 439 -26.13 0.86 -21.69
C TRP A 439 -26.27 2.05 -22.65
N ALA A 440 -25.15 2.70 -23.01
CA ALA A 440 -25.14 3.84 -23.92
C ALA A 440 -25.63 3.49 -25.33
N LEU A 441 -25.26 2.31 -25.83
CA LEU A 441 -25.73 1.82 -27.13
C LEU A 441 -27.23 1.48 -27.12
N HIS A 442 -27.72 0.85 -26.05
CA HIS A 442 -29.14 0.46 -25.94
C HIS A 442 -30.05 1.70 -25.92
N HIS A 443 -29.72 2.68 -25.09
CA HIS A 443 -30.51 3.91 -24.94
C HIS A 443 -30.20 4.95 -26.02
N ASN A 444 -29.18 4.72 -26.85
CA ASN A 444 -28.64 5.70 -27.78
C ASN A 444 -28.33 7.05 -27.09
N ALA A 445 -27.92 7.02 -25.82
CA ALA A 445 -27.71 8.18 -24.95
C ALA A 445 -26.26 8.26 -24.48
N GLU A 446 -25.82 9.44 -24.05
CA GLU A 446 -24.50 9.59 -23.41
C GLU A 446 -24.50 8.93 -22.04
N ASN A 447 -23.34 8.42 -21.62
CA ASN A 447 -23.12 7.76 -20.33
C ASN A 447 -23.68 8.59 -19.16
N PHE A 448 -24.66 8.05 -18.44
CA PHE A 448 -25.32 8.79 -17.36
C PHE A 448 -24.36 9.13 -16.20
N LEU A 449 -23.29 8.36 -16.00
CA LEU A 449 -22.25 8.66 -15.01
C LEU A 449 -21.51 9.95 -15.35
N TYR A 450 -21.30 10.20 -16.64
CA TYR A 450 -20.70 11.44 -17.13
C TYR A 450 -21.66 12.62 -17.02
N THR A 451 -22.92 12.43 -17.41
CA THR A 451 -23.91 13.52 -17.41
C THR A 451 -24.34 13.94 -16.00
N HIS A 452 -24.28 13.02 -15.02
CA HIS A 452 -24.59 13.29 -13.61
C HIS A 452 -23.34 13.45 -12.73
N TRP A 453 -22.15 13.61 -13.32
CA TRP A 453 -20.88 13.67 -12.57
C TRP A 453 -20.88 14.69 -11.42
N ASP A 454 -21.50 15.85 -11.62
CA ASP A 454 -21.55 16.90 -10.59
C ASP A 454 -22.40 16.48 -9.37
N GLU A 455 -23.51 15.77 -9.60
CA GLU A 455 -24.34 15.21 -8.51
C GLU A 455 -23.61 14.06 -7.80
N ILE A 456 -22.83 13.26 -8.54
CA ILE A 456 -21.96 12.24 -7.95
C ILE A 456 -20.92 12.89 -7.04
N CYS A 457 -20.28 13.99 -7.48
CA CYS A 457 -19.34 14.75 -6.67
C CYS A 457 -19.98 15.28 -5.39
N ASP A 458 -21.20 15.82 -5.46
CA ASP A 458 -21.92 16.33 -4.28
C ASP A 458 -22.18 15.22 -3.25
N ILE A 459 -22.47 13.99 -3.70
CA ILE A 459 -22.61 12.82 -2.81
C ILE A 459 -21.26 12.47 -2.18
N CYS A 460 -20.22 12.26 -2.98
CA CYS A 460 -18.90 11.87 -2.47
C CYS A 460 -18.31 12.89 -1.49
N ALA A 461 -18.48 14.18 -1.77
CA ALA A 461 -18.05 15.29 -0.92
C ALA A 461 -18.71 15.31 0.46
N ALA A 462 -19.93 14.78 0.58
CA ALA A 462 -20.68 14.74 1.85
C ALA A 462 -20.17 13.67 2.83
N TYR A 463 -19.36 12.72 2.37
CA TYR A 463 -18.86 11.59 3.17
C TYR A 463 -17.34 11.40 3.11
N ASP A 464 -16.63 12.19 2.32
CA ASP A 464 -15.20 11.99 2.01
C ASP A 464 -14.90 10.66 1.29
N VAL A 465 -15.75 10.31 0.31
CA VAL A 465 -15.44 9.23 -0.62
C VAL A 465 -14.53 9.75 -1.72
N SER A 466 -13.38 9.13 -1.91
CA SER A 466 -12.45 9.46 -2.99
C SER A 466 -12.92 8.88 -4.34
N PHE A 467 -12.60 9.56 -5.43
CA PHE A 467 -12.80 9.02 -6.76
C PHE A 467 -11.61 8.17 -7.21
N SER A 468 -11.91 6.98 -7.72
CA SER A 468 -11.06 6.24 -8.64
C SER A 468 -11.71 6.33 -10.02
N ILE A 469 -11.26 7.23 -10.88
CA ILE A 469 -11.91 7.41 -12.19
C ILE A 469 -11.51 6.23 -13.06
N GLY A 470 -12.47 5.35 -13.37
CA GLY A 470 -12.22 4.04 -13.95
C GLY A 470 -11.70 4.09 -15.39
N ASP A 471 -10.95 3.07 -15.78
CA ASP A 471 -10.35 2.88 -17.11
C ASP A 471 -11.18 1.90 -17.96
N GLY A 472 -12.43 2.28 -18.22
CA GLY A 472 -13.40 1.40 -18.87
C GLY A 472 -13.01 0.93 -20.28
N LEU A 473 -12.09 1.65 -20.93
CA LEU A 473 -11.53 1.36 -22.25
C LEU A 473 -10.05 0.97 -22.16
N ARG A 474 -9.54 0.47 -21.03
CA ARG A 474 -8.18 -0.08 -20.95
C ARG A 474 -7.92 -1.21 -21.97
N PRO A 475 -6.65 -1.42 -22.39
CA PRO A 475 -6.27 -2.52 -23.27
C PRO A 475 -6.27 -3.86 -22.53
N GLY A 476 -6.87 -4.88 -23.15
CA GLY A 476 -6.89 -6.27 -22.68
C GLY A 476 -5.96 -7.22 -23.42
N SER A 477 -5.13 -6.67 -24.31
CA SER A 477 -4.04 -7.36 -24.96
C SER A 477 -2.97 -6.36 -25.36
N ILE A 478 -1.74 -6.86 -25.55
CA ILE A 478 -0.63 -6.04 -26.05
C ILE A 478 -0.96 -5.35 -27.37
N ALA A 479 -1.79 -5.97 -28.22
CA ALA A 479 -2.19 -5.43 -29.51
C ALA A 479 -3.06 -4.16 -29.41
N ASP A 480 -3.75 -3.97 -28.28
CA ASP A 480 -4.70 -2.87 -28.07
C ASP A 480 -4.09 -1.70 -27.29
N ALA A 481 -2.84 -1.85 -26.82
CA ALA A 481 -2.16 -0.87 -25.98
C ALA A 481 -1.91 0.46 -26.71
N ASN A 482 -2.15 1.57 -26.00
CA ASN A 482 -2.01 2.96 -26.43
C ASN A 482 -2.85 3.31 -27.67
N ASP A 483 -3.97 2.60 -27.88
CA ASP A 483 -4.88 2.93 -28.96
C ASP A 483 -5.70 4.21 -28.68
N TYR A 484 -6.47 4.64 -29.69
CA TYR A 484 -7.31 5.82 -29.58
C TYR A 484 -8.34 5.73 -28.45
N ALA A 485 -9.00 4.57 -28.27
CA ALA A 485 -10.08 4.45 -27.29
C ALA A 485 -9.57 4.57 -25.85
N GLN A 486 -8.40 4.01 -25.56
CA GLN A 486 -7.73 4.14 -24.27
C GLN A 486 -7.35 5.59 -24.00
N LEU A 487 -6.61 6.21 -24.93
CA LEU A 487 -6.07 7.55 -24.71
C LEU A 487 -7.15 8.64 -24.70
N ALA A 488 -8.22 8.46 -25.47
CA ALA A 488 -9.35 9.37 -25.46
C ALA A 488 -10.16 9.30 -24.14
N GLU A 489 -10.23 8.14 -23.50
CA GLU A 489 -10.80 8.03 -22.14
C GLU A 489 -9.90 8.73 -21.12
N LEU A 490 -8.58 8.58 -21.21
CA LEU A 490 -7.63 9.22 -20.30
C LEU A 490 -7.72 10.75 -20.31
N GLU A 491 -7.89 11.37 -21.49
CA GLU A 491 -8.14 12.82 -21.57
C GLU A 491 -9.43 13.23 -20.84
N VAL A 492 -10.49 12.42 -20.94
CA VAL A 492 -11.76 12.66 -20.22
C VAL A 492 -11.61 12.41 -18.72
N GLN A 493 -10.79 11.44 -18.30
CA GLN A 493 -10.48 11.25 -16.89
C GLN A 493 -9.86 12.55 -16.30
N GLY A 494 -8.97 13.22 -17.03
CA GLY A 494 -8.42 14.53 -16.64
C GLY A 494 -9.47 15.63 -16.52
N GLU A 495 -10.40 15.74 -17.47
CA GLU A 495 -11.54 16.67 -17.36
C GLU A 495 -12.34 16.42 -16.08
N LEU A 496 -12.72 15.15 -15.83
CA LEU A 496 -13.50 14.75 -14.68
C LEU A 496 -12.75 14.99 -13.35
N THR A 497 -11.42 14.82 -13.34
CA THR A 497 -10.56 15.17 -12.20
C THR A 497 -10.74 16.64 -11.81
N THR A 498 -10.61 17.58 -12.77
CA THR A 498 -10.74 19.01 -12.46
C THR A 498 -12.13 19.39 -11.96
N ARG A 499 -13.17 18.76 -12.51
CA ARG A 499 -14.57 18.96 -12.07
C ARG A 499 -14.79 18.47 -10.64
N ALA A 500 -14.23 17.31 -10.30
CA ALA A 500 -14.28 16.76 -8.94
C ALA A 500 -13.49 17.61 -7.94
N TRP A 501 -12.30 18.09 -8.32
CA TRP A 501 -11.52 19.02 -7.48
C TRP A 501 -12.24 20.33 -7.21
N ALA A 502 -12.98 20.88 -8.19
CA ALA A 502 -13.79 22.08 -7.99
C ALA A 502 -14.92 21.89 -6.95
N LYS A 503 -15.30 20.64 -6.67
CA LYS A 503 -16.26 20.25 -5.63
C LYS A 503 -15.58 19.82 -4.32
N GLY A 504 -14.25 19.92 -4.23
CA GLY A 504 -13.46 19.49 -3.08
C GLY A 504 -13.29 17.98 -2.98
N CYS A 505 -13.64 17.19 -3.99
CA CYS A 505 -13.46 15.73 -3.94
C CYS A 505 -12.00 15.32 -4.17
N GLN A 506 -11.56 14.27 -3.51
CA GLN A 506 -10.27 13.63 -3.73
C GLN A 506 -10.34 12.73 -4.97
N VAL A 507 -9.27 12.67 -5.78
CA VAL A 507 -9.28 11.94 -7.07
C VAL A 507 -7.97 11.19 -7.29
N MET A 508 -8.08 9.94 -7.73
CA MET A 508 -7.05 9.19 -8.46
C MET A 508 -7.64 8.69 -9.79
N ASN A 509 -6.78 8.43 -10.77
CA ASN A 509 -7.19 7.93 -12.08
C ASN A 509 -6.74 6.47 -12.27
N GLU A 510 -7.60 5.62 -12.81
CA GLU A 510 -7.23 4.25 -13.15
C GLU A 510 -6.54 4.19 -14.51
N GLY A 511 -5.61 3.25 -14.66
CA GLY A 511 -4.75 3.09 -15.82
C GLY A 511 -4.56 1.64 -16.26
N PRO A 512 -3.89 1.44 -17.40
CA PRO A 512 -4.05 0.27 -18.26
C PRO A 512 -3.71 -1.08 -17.64
N GLY A 513 -4.23 -2.11 -18.34
CA GLY A 513 -4.03 -3.53 -18.05
C GLY A 513 -2.86 -4.14 -18.84
N HIS A 514 -2.96 -4.29 -20.17
CA HIS A 514 -1.93 -4.97 -20.97
C HIS A 514 -1.14 -3.97 -21.79
N VAL A 515 0.16 -3.80 -21.50
CA VAL A 515 1.03 -2.80 -22.14
C VAL A 515 2.45 -3.36 -22.27
N PRO A 516 3.02 -3.44 -23.48
CA PRO A 516 4.38 -3.89 -23.67
C PRO A 516 5.37 -2.84 -23.13
N LEU A 517 6.52 -3.28 -22.61
CA LEU A 517 7.47 -2.46 -21.85
C LEU A 517 7.79 -1.09 -22.47
N GLN A 518 8.01 -1.03 -23.79
CA GLN A 518 8.38 0.20 -24.49
C GLN A 518 7.29 1.28 -24.51
N LEU A 519 6.05 0.94 -24.16
CA LEU A 519 4.90 1.86 -24.13
C LEU A 519 4.51 2.30 -22.71
N ILE A 520 5.12 1.72 -21.67
CA ILE A 520 4.74 2.00 -20.27
C ILE A 520 5.05 3.44 -19.88
N GLU A 521 6.22 3.96 -20.24
CA GLU A 521 6.62 5.34 -19.92
C GLU A 521 5.67 6.37 -20.56
N GLU A 522 5.25 6.12 -21.81
CA GLU A 522 4.30 7.00 -22.50
C GLU A 522 2.95 7.08 -21.76
N ASN A 523 2.47 5.98 -21.19
CA ASN A 523 1.23 5.99 -20.40
C ASN A 523 1.36 6.88 -19.16
N MET A 524 2.48 6.75 -18.43
CA MET A 524 2.72 7.55 -17.24
C MET A 524 2.82 9.05 -17.59
N GLN A 525 3.58 9.40 -18.64
CA GLN A 525 3.74 10.80 -19.04
C GLN A 525 2.42 11.43 -19.48
N LYS A 526 1.62 10.72 -20.29
CA LYS A 526 0.30 11.22 -20.71
C LYS A 526 -0.64 11.42 -19.52
N GLN A 527 -0.62 10.52 -18.54
CA GLN A 527 -1.45 10.68 -17.36
C GLN A 527 -1.01 11.88 -16.51
N ILE A 528 0.30 12.08 -16.31
CA ILE A 528 0.85 13.27 -15.63
C ILE A 528 0.35 14.54 -16.32
N ASP A 529 0.49 14.62 -17.64
CA ASP A 529 0.17 15.81 -18.43
C ASP A 529 -1.33 16.08 -18.49
N TRP A 530 -2.15 15.05 -18.74
CA TRP A 530 -3.58 15.20 -19.02
C TRP A 530 -4.44 15.14 -17.76
N CYS A 531 -3.98 14.47 -16.71
CA CYS A 531 -4.70 14.35 -15.44
C CYS A 531 -4.10 15.21 -14.32
N HIS A 532 -3.23 16.17 -14.68
CA HIS A 532 -2.73 17.20 -13.77
C HIS A 532 -1.99 16.63 -12.56
N GLU A 533 -1.18 15.61 -12.78
CA GLU A 533 -0.43 14.89 -11.73
C GLU A 533 -1.29 14.23 -10.63
N ALA A 534 -2.60 14.05 -10.85
CA ALA A 534 -3.43 13.27 -9.93
C ALA A 534 -2.83 11.86 -9.74
N PRO A 535 -2.98 11.21 -8.57
CA PRO A 535 -2.45 9.87 -8.35
C PRO A 535 -2.93 8.88 -9.41
N PHE A 536 -1.99 8.10 -9.96
CA PHE A 536 -2.30 7.06 -10.93
C PHE A 536 -2.42 5.70 -10.25
N TYR A 537 -3.39 4.90 -10.70
CA TYR A 537 -3.71 3.58 -10.17
C TYR A 537 -3.80 2.54 -11.29
N THR A 538 -2.83 1.63 -11.42
CA THR A 538 -2.73 0.74 -12.61
C THR A 538 -2.99 -0.73 -12.29
N LEU A 539 -3.58 -1.47 -13.24
CA LEU A 539 -3.72 -2.92 -13.16
C LEU A 539 -2.52 -3.61 -13.82
N GLY A 540 -1.43 -3.82 -13.06
CA GLY A 540 -0.13 -4.20 -13.62
C GLY A 540 0.65 -2.97 -14.09
N PRO A 541 0.98 -2.85 -15.39
CA PRO A 541 0.42 -3.59 -16.52
C PRO A 541 1.11 -4.93 -16.85
N LEU A 542 0.37 -5.87 -17.43
CA LEU A 542 0.88 -7.11 -18.03
C LEU A 542 1.74 -6.77 -19.26
N THR A 543 2.99 -7.21 -19.23
CA THR A 543 3.99 -6.92 -20.28
C THR A 543 3.94 -7.88 -21.47
N THR A 544 3.21 -9.00 -21.33
CA THR A 544 3.03 -10.02 -22.36
C THR A 544 1.80 -10.87 -22.07
N ASP A 545 1.13 -11.36 -23.12
CA ASP A 545 -0.13 -12.13 -23.03
C ASP A 545 0.08 -13.66 -23.06
N ILE A 546 1.34 -14.13 -23.12
CA ILE A 546 1.65 -15.53 -23.48
C ILE A 546 1.79 -16.47 -22.28
N ALA A 547 1.57 -16.00 -21.05
CA ALA A 547 1.86 -16.75 -19.83
C ALA A 547 0.69 -16.81 -18.81
N PRO A 548 -0.54 -17.18 -19.23
CA PRO A 548 -1.64 -17.37 -18.29
C PRO A 548 -1.26 -18.41 -17.22
N GLY A 549 -1.56 -18.12 -15.95
CA GLY A 549 -1.04 -18.87 -14.80
C GLY A 549 0.15 -18.18 -14.11
N TYR A 550 0.80 -17.25 -14.81
CA TYR A 550 1.96 -16.48 -14.35
C TYR A 550 1.77 -14.98 -14.52
N ASP A 551 0.51 -14.52 -14.64
CA ASP A 551 0.23 -13.12 -14.92
C ASP A 551 0.62 -12.18 -13.77
N HIS A 552 0.68 -12.66 -12.54
CA HIS A 552 1.33 -11.96 -11.42
C HIS A 552 2.79 -11.57 -11.75
N ILE A 553 3.55 -12.42 -12.44
CA ILE A 553 4.93 -12.13 -12.88
C ILE A 553 4.93 -11.20 -14.08
N THR A 554 4.13 -11.48 -15.12
CA THR A 554 4.11 -10.65 -16.35
C THR A 554 3.69 -9.21 -16.03
N SER A 555 2.77 -9.04 -15.08
CA SER A 555 2.32 -7.75 -14.59
C SER A 555 3.26 -7.14 -13.54
N GLY A 556 3.88 -7.94 -12.67
CA GLY A 556 4.85 -7.45 -11.69
C GLY A 556 6.02 -6.70 -12.34
N ILE A 557 6.46 -7.15 -13.53
CA ILE A 557 7.45 -6.44 -14.35
C ILE A 557 6.92 -5.04 -14.72
N GLY A 558 5.74 -4.96 -15.34
CA GLY A 558 5.19 -3.66 -15.77
C GLY A 558 4.82 -2.76 -14.60
N ALA A 559 4.35 -3.33 -13.49
CA ALA A 559 4.00 -2.64 -12.26
C ALA A 559 5.22 -1.98 -11.61
N ALA A 560 6.37 -2.66 -11.56
CA ALA A 560 7.62 -2.06 -11.08
C ALA A 560 8.07 -0.90 -11.98
N ASN A 561 7.98 -1.06 -13.31
CA ASN A 561 8.32 -0.01 -14.26
C ASN A 561 7.40 1.21 -14.15
N ILE A 562 6.08 1.03 -14.15
CA ILE A 562 5.14 2.15 -14.10
C ILE A 562 5.13 2.81 -12.71
N GLY A 563 5.32 2.04 -11.64
CA GLY A 563 5.55 2.54 -10.29
C GLY A 563 6.79 3.43 -10.21
N TRP A 564 7.90 3.00 -10.84
CA TRP A 564 9.13 3.79 -10.92
C TRP A 564 8.89 5.11 -11.66
N TYR A 565 8.18 5.09 -12.78
CA TYR A 565 7.89 6.30 -13.56
C TYR A 565 6.95 7.27 -12.84
N GLY A 566 6.15 6.81 -11.89
CA GLY A 566 5.37 7.69 -11.02
C GLY A 566 4.00 7.19 -10.58
N CYS A 567 3.62 5.95 -10.91
CA CYS A 567 2.33 5.40 -10.48
C CYS A 567 2.28 5.30 -8.95
N ALA A 568 1.16 5.74 -8.36
CA ALA A 568 1.02 5.89 -6.92
C ALA A 568 0.50 4.62 -6.25
N MET A 569 -0.37 3.87 -6.95
CA MET A 569 -0.92 2.61 -6.46
C MET A 569 -0.96 1.54 -7.55
N LEU A 570 -0.67 0.30 -7.19
CA LEU A 570 -0.63 -0.84 -8.10
C LEU A 570 -1.71 -1.85 -7.71
N CYS A 571 -2.70 -2.07 -8.59
CA CYS A 571 -3.66 -3.14 -8.40
C CYS A 571 -2.97 -4.45 -8.69
N TYR A 572 -3.00 -5.35 -7.73
CA TYR A 572 -2.36 -6.65 -7.89
C TYR A 572 -3.00 -7.46 -9.04
N VAL A 573 -2.26 -8.46 -9.48
CA VAL A 573 -2.73 -9.50 -10.39
C VAL A 573 -2.32 -10.82 -9.78
N THR A 574 -3.25 -11.77 -9.72
CA THR A 574 -3.00 -13.08 -9.11
C THR A 574 -2.49 -14.08 -10.16
N PRO A 575 -1.91 -15.22 -9.75
CA PRO A 575 -1.60 -16.31 -10.68
C PRO A 575 -2.83 -16.81 -11.47
N LYS A 576 -4.04 -16.63 -10.94
CA LYS A 576 -5.29 -17.08 -11.57
C LYS A 576 -5.97 -16.04 -12.46
N GLU A 577 -5.34 -14.88 -12.69
CA GLU A 577 -5.85 -13.94 -13.68
C GLU A 577 -6.05 -14.66 -15.03
N HIS A 578 -7.13 -14.32 -15.72
CA HIS A 578 -7.60 -15.00 -16.95
C HIS A 578 -7.98 -16.49 -16.82
N LEU A 579 -7.91 -17.09 -15.62
CA LEU A 579 -8.15 -18.52 -15.41
C LEU A 579 -9.27 -18.83 -14.42
N GLY A 580 -9.43 -18.05 -13.35
CA GLY A 580 -10.46 -18.29 -12.35
C GLY A 580 -10.37 -17.40 -11.11
N LEU A 581 -11.20 -17.67 -10.11
CA LEU A 581 -11.20 -16.92 -8.87
C LEU A 581 -10.00 -17.31 -7.97
N PRO A 582 -9.26 -16.33 -7.43
CA PRO A 582 -8.13 -16.59 -6.54
C PRO A 582 -8.60 -17.21 -5.22
N ASN A 583 -7.86 -18.22 -4.76
CA ASN A 583 -7.96 -18.73 -3.40
C ASN A 583 -7.00 -17.95 -2.47
N ARG A 584 -6.93 -18.36 -1.20
CA ARG A 584 -6.07 -17.71 -0.20
C ARG A 584 -4.59 -17.66 -0.59
N ASP A 585 -4.05 -18.72 -1.18
CA ASP A 585 -2.63 -18.78 -1.53
C ASP A 585 -2.33 -17.92 -2.78
N ASP A 586 -3.24 -17.89 -3.75
CA ASP A 586 -3.14 -16.99 -4.91
C ASP A 586 -3.16 -15.51 -4.48
N VAL A 587 -3.93 -15.17 -3.45
CA VAL A 587 -3.96 -13.82 -2.86
C VAL A 587 -2.60 -13.48 -2.23
N ARG A 588 -2.01 -14.38 -1.43
CA ARG A 588 -0.66 -14.19 -0.86
C ARG A 588 0.37 -13.99 -1.97
N GLU A 589 0.35 -14.81 -3.00
CA GLU A 589 1.30 -14.73 -4.11
C GLU A 589 1.19 -13.39 -4.85
N GLY A 590 -0.04 -12.95 -5.15
CA GLY A 590 -0.29 -11.65 -5.77
C GLY A 590 0.20 -10.49 -4.89
N VAL A 591 -0.12 -10.51 -3.59
CA VAL A 591 0.28 -9.44 -2.65
C VAL A 591 1.79 -9.35 -2.53
N ILE A 592 2.48 -10.48 -2.30
CA ILE A 592 3.95 -10.50 -2.19
C ILE A 592 4.61 -10.03 -3.47
N THR A 593 4.13 -10.50 -4.64
CA THR A 593 4.65 -10.06 -5.94
C THR A 593 4.55 -8.55 -6.11
N TYR A 594 3.43 -7.96 -5.71
CA TYR A 594 3.22 -6.52 -5.84
C TYR A 594 3.93 -5.69 -4.77
N LYS A 595 4.15 -6.20 -3.54
CA LYS A 595 5.06 -5.54 -2.59
C LYS A 595 6.50 -5.51 -3.09
N ILE A 596 6.95 -6.56 -3.78
CA ILE A 596 8.26 -6.56 -4.46
C ILE A 596 8.29 -5.49 -5.55
N ALA A 597 7.28 -5.43 -6.41
CA ALA A 597 7.21 -4.44 -7.50
C ALA A 597 7.17 -2.99 -6.97
N ALA A 598 6.34 -2.72 -5.95
CA ALA A 598 6.25 -1.41 -5.29
C ALA A 598 7.58 -1.01 -4.64
N HIS A 599 8.20 -1.91 -3.89
CA HIS A 599 9.49 -1.65 -3.25
C HIS A 599 10.62 -1.42 -4.26
N ALA A 600 10.65 -2.21 -5.34
CA ALA A 600 11.60 -2.02 -6.43
C ALA A 600 11.43 -0.64 -7.11
N ALA A 601 10.18 -0.19 -7.29
CA ALA A 601 9.90 1.16 -7.75
C ALA A 601 10.38 2.23 -6.76
N ASP A 602 10.17 2.05 -5.46
CA ASP A 602 10.64 2.98 -4.44
C ASP A 602 12.18 3.07 -4.36
N LEU A 603 12.87 1.95 -4.52
CA LEU A 603 14.34 1.92 -4.67
C LEU A 603 14.78 2.71 -5.92
N ALA A 604 14.14 2.46 -7.07
CA ALA A 604 14.48 3.14 -8.32
C ALA A 604 14.17 4.65 -8.27
N LYS A 605 13.12 5.06 -7.54
CA LYS A 605 12.79 6.46 -7.23
C LYS A 605 13.78 7.09 -6.25
N GLY A 606 14.55 6.29 -5.49
CA GLY A 606 15.42 6.80 -4.43
C GLY A 606 14.64 7.24 -3.18
N HIS A 607 13.49 6.61 -2.90
CA HIS A 607 12.67 6.95 -1.74
C HIS A 607 13.50 6.79 -0.44
N PRO A 608 13.49 7.77 0.48
CA PRO A 608 14.41 7.81 1.64
C PRO A 608 14.22 6.66 2.63
N ALA A 609 13.07 6.00 2.64
CA ALA A 609 12.78 4.87 3.53
C ALA A 609 12.98 3.48 2.90
N ALA A 610 13.40 3.39 1.63
CA ALA A 610 13.38 2.11 0.90
C ALA A 610 14.63 1.26 1.17
N GLN A 611 15.83 1.80 0.94
CA GLN A 611 17.05 0.99 0.85
C GLN A 611 17.55 0.43 2.19
N GLU A 612 17.14 0.99 3.31
CA GLU A 612 17.57 0.53 4.64
C GLU A 612 17.26 -0.95 4.87
N ARG A 613 16.06 -1.41 4.46
CA ARG A 613 15.67 -2.82 4.59
C ARG A 613 16.52 -3.73 3.71
N ASP A 614 16.85 -3.31 2.48
CA ASP A 614 17.75 -4.04 1.56
C ASP A 614 19.17 -4.17 2.15
N ASN A 615 19.66 -3.08 2.76
CA ASN A 615 20.95 -3.08 3.42
C ASN A 615 20.94 -4.05 4.63
N ALA A 616 19.89 -3.99 5.46
CA ALA A 616 19.73 -4.85 6.63
C ALA A 616 19.73 -6.35 6.25
N ILE A 617 18.91 -6.73 5.27
CA ILE A 617 18.79 -8.13 4.85
C ILE A 617 20.07 -8.62 4.15
N SER A 618 20.76 -7.74 3.42
CA SER A 618 22.04 -8.06 2.79
C SER A 618 23.17 -8.23 3.81
N LYS A 619 23.20 -7.38 4.85
CA LYS A 619 24.13 -7.49 5.97
C LYS A 619 23.91 -8.80 6.72
N ALA A 620 22.66 -9.11 7.07
CA ALA A 620 22.30 -10.38 7.71
C ALA A 620 22.69 -11.60 6.87
N ARG A 621 22.47 -11.54 5.55
CA ARG A 621 22.89 -12.60 4.62
C ARG A 621 24.40 -12.79 4.59
N PHE A 622 25.18 -11.71 4.51
CA PHE A 622 26.64 -11.78 4.46
C PHE A 622 27.25 -12.30 5.77
N GLU A 623 26.64 -11.92 6.89
CA GLU A 623 27.05 -12.32 8.25
C GLU A 623 26.46 -13.66 8.68
N PHE A 624 25.72 -14.35 7.80
CA PHE A 624 25.07 -15.64 8.06
C PHE A 624 24.09 -15.63 9.25
N ARG A 625 23.52 -14.46 9.55
CA ARG A 625 22.40 -14.31 10.51
C ARG A 625 21.09 -14.74 9.83
N TRP A 626 20.95 -16.05 9.60
CA TRP A 626 19.85 -16.63 8.81
C TRP A 626 18.48 -16.21 9.32
N ARG A 627 18.29 -16.22 10.64
CA ARG A 627 17.01 -15.86 11.26
C ARG A 627 16.63 -14.40 11.01
N ASP A 628 17.59 -13.49 11.12
CA ASP A 628 17.38 -12.08 10.78
C ASP A 628 17.08 -11.92 9.29
N GLN A 629 17.79 -12.65 8.42
CA GLN A 629 17.52 -12.65 6.99
C GLN A 629 16.07 -13.12 6.69
N PHE A 630 15.57 -14.14 7.40
CA PHE A 630 14.19 -14.60 7.24
C PHE A 630 13.20 -13.54 7.75
N ALA A 631 13.40 -13.03 8.96
CA ALA A 631 12.51 -12.04 9.58
C ALA A 631 12.40 -10.74 8.78
N LEU A 632 13.51 -10.30 8.16
CA LEU A 632 13.56 -9.14 7.27
C LEU A 632 12.90 -9.39 5.92
N GLY A 633 12.67 -10.64 5.52
CA GLY A 633 11.99 -11.00 4.28
C GLY A 633 10.55 -10.49 4.22
N LEU A 634 10.02 -10.29 3.01
CA LEU A 634 8.59 -9.98 2.82
C LEU A 634 7.69 -11.16 3.20
N ASP A 635 8.20 -12.38 3.01
CA ASP A 635 7.53 -13.62 3.37
C ASP A 635 8.49 -14.55 4.16
N PRO A 636 8.61 -14.33 5.49
CA PRO A 636 9.54 -15.10 6.33
C PRO A 636 9.25 -16.60 6.33
N ALA A 637 7.97 -16.97 6.35
CA ALA A 637 7.52 -18.36 6.35
C ALA A 637 8.08 -19.12 5.15
N ARG A 638 7.95 -18.54 3.95
CA ARG A 638 8.45 -19.15 2.72
C ARG A 638 9.98 -19.22 2.67
N ALA A 639 10.66 -18.20 3.20
CA ALA A 639 12.12 -18.19 3.25
C ALA A 639 12.66 -19.31 4.17
N ILE A 640 12.01 -19.54 5.31
CA ILE A 640 12.32 -20.64 6.24
C ILE A 640 12.07 -21.98 5.57
N ASP A 641 10.88 -22.17 4.98
CA ASP A 641 10.49 -23.43 4.31
C ASP A 641 11.54 -23.84 3.26
N PHE A 642 11.94 -22.93 2.37
CA PHE A 642 12.90 -23.23 1.30
C PHE A 642 14.32 -23.50 1.80
N HIS A 643 14.73 -22.87 2.90
CA HIS A 643 16.01 -23.20 3.53
C HIS A 643 15.97 -24.62 4.13
N ASP A 644 14.89 -24.91 4.86
CA ASP A 644 14.76 -26.12 5.68
C ASP A 644 14.44 -27.37 4.87
N GLU A 645 14.00 -27.23 3.61
CA GLU A 645 13.93 -28.33 2.64
C GLU A 645 15.25 -29.11 2.53
N THR A 646 16.40 -28.45 2.75
CA THR A 646 17.73 -29.08 2.63
C THR A 646 18.56 -29.00 3.91
N LEU A 647 18.35 -27.99 4.75
CA LEU A 647 19.11 -27.78 5.99
C LEU A 647 18.17 -27.54 7.20
N PRO A 648 17.32 -28.51 7.58
CA PRO A 648 16.30 -28.32 8.62
C PRO A 648 16.87 -28.27 10.04
N ALA A 649 18.10 -28.72 10.26
CA ALA A 649 18.69 -28.79 11.59
C ALA A 649 18.88 -27.38 12.18
N GLU A 650 18.57 -27.20 13.46
CA GLU A 650 18.70 -25.90 14.14
C GLU A 650 20.11 -25.29 14.06
N GLY A 651 21.15 -26.12 14.17
CA GLY A 651 22.54 -25.68 13.98
C GLY A 651 22.89 -25.19 12.57
N ALA A 652 22.01 -25.39 11.57
CA ALA A 652 22.20 -24.82 10.24
C ALA A 652 21.84 -23.33 10.18
N LYS A 653 21.00 -22.83 11.10
CA LYS A 653 20.64 -21.40 11.17
C LYS A 653 21.76 -20.50 11.66
N THR A 654 22.86 -21.09 12.11
CA THR A 654 24.12 -20.41 12.48
C THR A 654 25.28 -20.84 11.57
N ALA A 655 25.01 -21.57 10.49
CA ALA A 655 26.05 -22.06 9.59
C ALA A 655 26.53 -20.98 8.61
N HIS A 656 27.85 -20.87 8.44
CA HIS A 656 28.48 -19.93 7.51
C HIS A 656 28.49 -20.43 6.06
N PHE A 657 27.37 -21.02 5.62
CA PHE A 657 27.14 -21.50 4.26
C PHE A 657 25.66 -21.89 4.08
N CYS A 658 25.23 -22.05 2.83
CA CYS A 658 23.96 -22.71 2.48
C CYS A 658 24.22 -24.00 1.69
N SER A 659 23.16 -24.79 1.47
CA SER A 659 23.22 -26.06 0.74
C SER A 659 23.73 -25.93 -0.70
N MET A 660 23.54 -24.76 -1.33
CA MET A 660 24.02 -24.50 -2.70
C MET A 660 25.55 -24.54 -2.85
N CYS A 661 26.30 -24.03 -1.87
CA CYS A 661 27.76 -23.94 -1.95
C CYS A 661 28.49 -24.90 -0.99
N GLY A 662 27.80 -25.33 0.07
CA GLY A 662 28.40 -26.08 1.15
C GLY A 662 29.50 -25.31 1.90
N PRO A 663 30.15 -25.94 2.89
CA PRO A 663 31.07 -25.25 3.82
C PRO A 663 32.39 -24.78 3.20
N THR A 664 32.75 -25.30 2.03
CA THR A 664 34.05 -25.08 1.39
C THR A 664 34.00 -23.99 0.32
N PHE A 665 32.90 -23.92 -0.46
CA PHE A 665 32.82 -23.05 -1.63
C PHE A 665 31.91 -21.84 -1.43
N CYS A 666 31.47 -21.57 -0.19
CA CYS A 666 30.68 -20.39 0.09
C CYS A 666 31.50 -19.12 -0.15
N SER A 667 31.13 -18.34 -1.17
CA SER A 667 31.82 -17.11 -1.56
C SER A 667 31.85 -16.05 -0.47
N MET A 668 30.78 -15.93 0.33
CA MET A 668 30.70 -14.98 1.44
C MET A 668 31.67 -15.35 2.57
N LYS A 669 31.79 -16.65 2.89
CA LYS A 669 32.77 -17.14 3.86
C LYS A 669 34.20 -16.89 3.39
N ILE A 670 34.51 -17.21 2.13
CA ILE A 670 35.82 -16.91 1.53
C ILE A 670 36.11 -15.40 1.58
N THR A 671 35.10 -14.57 1.33
CA THR A 671 35.25 -13.10 1.40
C THR A 671 35.48 -12.61 2.83
N ALA A 672 34.86 -13.24 3.84
CA ALA A 672 35.15 -12.93 5.25
C ALA A 672 36.62 -13.20 5.61
N ASP A 673 37.18 -14.31 5.11
CA ASP A 673 38.62 -14.62 5.28
C ASP A 673 39.50 -13.56 4.58
N VAL A 674 39.10 -13.10 3.39
CA VAL A 674 39.80 -12.02 2.66
C VAL A 674 39.72 -10.69 3.41
N ARG A 675 38.57 -10.30 3.97
CA ARG A 675 38.42 -9.07 4.76
C ARG A 675 39.26 -9.12 6.04
N LYS A 676 39.29 -10.27 6.71
CA LYS A 676 40.15 -10.48 7.87
C LYS A 676 41.63 -10.31 7.50
N TYR A 677 42.07 -10.92 6.41
CA TYR A 677 43.42 -10.71 5.89
C TYR A 677 43.67 -9.22 5.56
N ALA A 678 42.68 -8.54 4.97
CA ALA A 678 42.77 -7.12 4.64
C ALA A 678 43.00 -6.27 5.90
N GLU A 679 42.20 -6.47 6.94
CA GLU A 679 42.31 -5.77 8.22
C GLU A 679 43.65 -6.04 8.93
N GLU A 680 44.05 -7.32 9.04
CA GLU A 680 45.30 -7.73 9.70
C GLU A 680 46.55 -7.14 9.03
N ASN A 681 46.46 -6.82 7.73
CA ASN A 681 47.56 -6.26 6.95
C ASN A 681 47.37 -4.76 6.61
N GLY A 682 46.40 -4.08 7.24
CA GLY A 682 46.22 -2.63 7.12
C GLY A 682 45.61 -2.15 5.79
N TYR A 683 45.01 -3.05 5.00
CA TYR A 683 44.40 -2.73 3.70
C TYR A 683 43.05 -1.99 3.78
N THR A 684 42.58 -1.70 5.00
CA THR A 684 41.28 -1.06 5.28
C THR A 684 41.40 0.33 5.89
N GLY A 685 42.62 0.84 6.10
CA GLY A 685 42.85 2.18 6.66
C GLY A 685 42.77 3.29 5.61
N ASP A 686 42.24 4.46 6.00
CA ASP A 686 42.12 5.66 5.14
C ASP A 686 43.48 6.23 4.66
N ASP A 687 44.61 5.73 5.19
CA ASP A 687 45.98 6.26 5.01
C ASP A 687 46.93 5.30 4.24
N MET A 688 46.43 4.43 3.36
CA MET A 688 47.34 3.66 2.50
C MET A 688 48.00 4.53 1.41
N SER A 689 49.32 4.43 1.25
CA SER A 689 50.04 5.13 0.19
C SER A 689 49.88 4.44 -1.17
N LYS A 690 49.98 5.19 -2.28
CA LYS A 690 49.94 4.64 -3.66
C LYS A 690 50.99 3.56 -3.93
N GLU A 691 52.09 3.55 -3.16
CA GLU A 691 53.21 2.63 -3.33
C GLU A 691 52.95 1.26 -2.67
N GLU A 692 52.15 1.21 -1.60
CA GLU A 692 51.81 -0.02 -0.90
C GLU A 692 50.82 -0.88 -1.71
N LEU A 693 49.83 -0.26 -2.37
CA LEU A 693 48.84 -0.97 -3.21
C LEU A 693 49.41 -1.52 -4.53
N ALA A 694 50.44 -0.89 -5.10
CA ALA A 694 51.06 -1.38 -6.34
C ALA A 694 51.88 -2.67 -6.13
N SER A 695 52.10 -3.06 -4.87
CA SER A 695 52.89 -4.24 -4.48
C SER A 695 52.03 -5.47 -4.13
N VAL A 696 50.70 -5.30 -4.12
CA VAL A 696 49.66 -6.32 -3.87
C VAL A 696 48.97 -6.66 -5.18
#